data_AF-A0A480AZZ1-F1
#
_entry.id   AF-A0A480AZZ1-F1
#
_cell.length_a   1.000
_cell.length_b   1.000
_cell.length_c   1.000
_cell.angle_alpha   90.00
_cell.angle_beta   90.00
_cell.angle_gamma   90.00
#
_symmetry.space_group_name_H-M   'P 1'
#
loop_
_entity.id
_entity.type
_entity.pdbx_description
1 polymer ?
#
loop_
_entity_poly.entity_id
_entity_poly.type
_entity_poly.pdbx_seq_one_letter_code
_entity_poly.pdbx_strand_id
1 'polypeptide(L)'
;MSTGDITRRAALVSGALLPLAGCEREVARAVSLVTGAAPGDAAAAHCPQPESLPAFRPSTPAGLPIPTVPAGLVPARYRSRHHFLFQGSGWAVDPARIAGLADRPGHAGPNEAYVDLYTGWRWDQVGGDWIDRQSVRHGSAAWSTVTTQRGPQPQPVTYAMDVTEVVRRVQSEGRWCAFKLVSQPGHRKLGGRWGDPAQAPRLDVRHEDGTRAVLTLVTTAACVASAPRSADREVQLPAFVEFERPTKPVRSAVLQITCTHHGSGAAEIALFLIDPPLNQSAVRQGVAALVRPLDDGIQSAPGVIGAQRHLDGSTIDDFVLPGIVNTWASREFDPALWGGPPDTTKLPHRALGKFITAAGPRWGEFVDSSFRGDGFLPLASGLGAIRMVMKLAPGARCDGQVVGYSGSLGANASIFMPEPLFGRVDRIFVRHYVRLGLPGGKPYLRTPSQRYHVYNDPGNGNPKRVDWAGKWGITPNHTTTYGGGSGSSGGGNGWQLRLAWSDSDLMANGPNEGGIRPGFHLYDFGPVQPRGHDYSGDTGAKAMFGQLGGLGGILYAGQWYCVETELKLNTAMDAAPGYLPDGELRAWVDGRLVFERVGMVFRSKPLKGDLPPKPSEMPPLRELGVRGLWLNWFHGGVTQDSVERVMFFTGLAYGTQYIGPMRLSA
;
A
#
# COMPACT_ATOMS: atom_id res chain seq x y z
N MET A 1 -11.17 -31.11 41.41
CA MET A 1 -10.05 -32.08 41.48
C MET A 1 -10.01 -32.83 40.16
N SER A 2 -8.79 -33.03 39.62
CA SER A 2 -8.42 -33.74 38.37
C SER A 2 -8.90 -33.06 37.07
N THR A 3 -8.10 -32.36 36.24
CA THR A 3 -6.82 -32.61 35.50
C THR A 3 -6.88 -33.75 34.47
N GLY A 4 -6.92 -33.39 33.19
CA GLY A 4 -6.78 -34.33 32.06
C GLY A 4 -6.92 -33.69 30.67
N ASP A 5 -5.84 -33.05 30.22
CA ASP A 5 -5.25 -33.14 28.86
C ASP A 5 -6.06 -32.78 27.58
N ILE A 6 -5.78 -31.61 26.98
CA ILE A 6 -5.69 -31.45 25.51
C ILE A 6 -4.51 -30.53 25.19
N THR A 7 -3.43 -31.13 24.72
CA THR A 7 -2.29 -30.47 24.07
C THR A 7 -2.52 -30.33 22.55
N ARG A 8 -1.86 -29.32 21.96
CA ARG A 8 -1.59 -29.04 20.51
C ARG A 8 -2.58 -28.15 19.73
N ARG A 9 -2.21 -26.87 19.57
CA ARG A 9 -1.62 -26.30 18.32
C ARG A 9 -1.45 -24.77 18.50
N ALA A 10 -0.29 -24.36 18.98
CA ALA A 10 0.19 -22.99 18.82
C ALA A 10 1.11 -22.96 17.59
N ALA A 11 0.58 -22.50 16.46
CA ALA A 11 1.40 -22.12 15.31
C ALA A 11 1.59 -20.60 15.35
N LEU A 12 2.81 -20.19 15.68
CA LEU A 12 3.30 -18.83 15.60
C LEU A 12 3.12 -18.29 14.16
N VAL A 13 2.28 -17.28 14.00
CA VAL A 13 2.29 -16.37 12.85
C VAL A 13 2.83 -15.04 13.36
N SER A 14 4.15 -14.94 13.49
CA SER A 14 4.85 -13.65 13.58
C SER A 14 5.03 -13.09 12.17
N GLY A 15 3.95 -12.58 11.60
CA GLY A 15 4.01 -11.59 10.53
C GLY A 15 3.85 -10.22 11.18
N ALA A 16 4.87 -9.38 11.11
CA ALA A 16 4.87 -8.05 11.72
C ALA A 16 3.75 -7.17 11.14
N LEU A 17 2.59 -7.17 11.80
CA LEU A 17 1.53 -6.19 11.70
C LEU A 17 1.67 -5.26 12.91
N LEU A 18 2.23 -4.08 12.71
CA LEU A 18 2.32 -3.04 13.74
C LEU A 18 0.93 -2.41 13.94
N PRO A 19 0.42 -2.28 15.18
CA PRO A 19 -0.91 -1.74 15.45
C PRO A 19 -0.93 -0.21 15.45
N LEU A 20 -1.84 0.37 14.66
CA LEU A 20 -2.07 1.81 14.49
C LEU A 20 -3.40 2.22 15.16
N ALA A 21 -3.39 2.74 16.39
CA ALA A 21 -4.59 3.24 17.09
C ALA A 21 -4.32 4.54 17.86
N GLY A 22 -5.14 5.58 17.61
CA GLY A 22 -5.19 6.81 18.41
C GLY A 22 -5.58 8.04 17.61
N CYS A 23 -6.84 8.49 17.68
CA CYS A 23 -7.19 9.86 17.25
C CYS A 23 -8.47 10.46 17.88
N GLU A 24 -9.35 9.68 18.52
CA GLU A 24 -10.66 10.23 18.90
C GLU A 24 -10.72 10.99 20.24
N ARG A 25 -9.73 10.84 21.14
CA ARG A 25 -9.80 11.51 22.47
C ARG A 25 -9.13 12.89 22.55
N GLU A 26 -8.31 13.28 21.58
CA GLU A 26 -7.54 14.54 21.68
C GLU A 26 -8.20 15.74 20.99
N VAL A 27 -9.07 15.53 20.00
CA VAL A 27 -9.79 16.64 19.34
C VAL A 27 -10.81 17.29 20.29
N ALA A 28 -11.42 16.52 21.20
CA ALA A 28 -12.30 17.05 22.24
C ALA A 28 -11.55 17.85 23.32
N ARG A 29 -10.25 17.57 23.55
CA ARG A 29 -9.42 18.30 24.53
C ARG A 29 -8.80 19.58 23.95
N ALA A 30 -8.49 19.60 22.65
CA ALA A 30 -7.92 20.77 21.98
C ALA A 30 -8.87 21.99 21.93
N VAL A 31 -10.18 21.77 22.02
CA VAL A 31 -11.19 22.86 22.02
C VAL A 31 -11.29 23.56 23.38
N SER A 32 -10.84 22.94 24.49
CA SER A 32 -10.96 23.52 25.83
C SER A 32 -9.78 24.40 26.26
N LEU A 33 -8.76 24.59 25.43
CA LEU A 33 -7.53 25.33 25.78
C LEU A 33 -7.30 26.62 24.96
N VAL A 34 -8.29 27.10 24.21
CA VAL A 34 -8.20 28.35 23.41
C VAL A 34 -8.72 29.58 24.19
N THR A 35 -8.49 29.63 25.50
CA THR A 35 -8.58 30.88 26.26
C THR A 35 -7.42 30.99 27.23
N GLY A 36 -6.40 31.75 26.82
CA GLY A 36 -5.41 32.35 27.72
C GLY A 36 -4.13 31.54 27.94
N ALA A 37 -3.13 31.74 27.08
CA ALA A 37 -1.73 31.97 27.45
C ALA A 37 -0.89 32.13 26.18
N ALA A 38 -0.05 33.16 26.13
CA ALA A 38 0.99 33.31 25.11
C ALA A 38 1.93 32.09 25.14
N PRO A 39 2.55 31.70 24.00
CA PRO A 39 3.45 30.56 23.96
C PRO A 39 4.71 30.88 24.77
N GLY A 40 4.82 30.28 25.95
CA GLY A 40 6.10 30.14 26.64
C GLY A 40 6.91 29.06 25.93
N ASP A 41 8.17 29.35 25.64
CA ASP A 41 9.16 28.44 25.06
C ASP A 41 9.17 27.09 25.80
N ALA A 42 8.52 26.08 25.21
CA ALA A 42 8.69 24.71 25.62
C ALA A 42 10.09 24.28 25.17
N ALA A 43 11.02 24.25 26.13
CA ALA A 43 12.38 23.76 25.95
C ALA A 43 12.37 22.45 25.14
N ALA A 44 13.06 22.46 23.99
CA ALA A 44 13.37 21.26 23.25
C ALA A 44 14.01 20.26 24.22
N ALA A 45 13.33 19.16 24.51
CA ALA A 45 13.92 18.07 25.26
C ALA A 45 15.21 17.68 24.51
N HIS A 46 16.33 17.80 25.21
CA HIS A 46 17.67 17.55 24.70
C HIS A 46 17.68 16.16 24.02
N CYS A 47 17.81 16.09 22.69
CA CYS A 47 18.17 14.81 22.04
C CYS A 47 19.50 14.43 22.72
N PRO A 48 19.60 13.26 23.39
CA PRO A 48 20.85 12.85 24.00
C PRO A 48 21.94 12.96 22.94
N GLN A 49 23.11 13.51 23.32
CA GLN A 49 24.22 13.71 22.40
C GLN A 49 24.45 12.43 21.58
N PRO A 50 24.72 12.51 20.26
CA PRO A 50 24.81 11.37 19.34
C PRO A 50 25.94 10.36 19.65
N GLU A 51 26.66 10.53 20.76
CA GLU A 51 27.68 9.62 21.23
C GLU A 51 27.07 8.45 22.00
N SER A 52 26.57 7.44 21.27
CA SER A 52 26.66 5.99 21.60
C SER A 52 25.57 5.13 20.96
N LEU A 53 24.53 5.71 20.33
CA LEU A 53 23.53 4.89 19.64
C LEU A 53 24.11 4.35 18.32
N PRO A 54 24.04 3.03 18.08
CA PRO A 54 24.57 2.46 16.85
C PRO A 54 23.77 2.99 15.65
N ALA A 55 24.45 3.74 14.78
CA ALA A 55 23.93 4.06 13.46
C ALA A 55 23.53 2.78 12.71
N PHE A 56 22.58 2.85 11.78
CA PHE A 56 22.25 1.71 10.93
C PHE A 56 23.53 1.19 10.26
N ARG A 57 23.91 -0.03 10.61
CA ARG A 57 24.95 -0.81 9.92
C ARG A 57 24.22 -1.98 9.28
N PRO A 58 24.10 -2.01 7.93
CA PRO A 58 23.48 -3.15 7.29
C PRO A 58 24.25 -4.40 7.69
N SER A 59 23.54 -5.46 8.04
CA SER A 59 24.09 -6.80 8.32
C SER A 59 24.63 -7.48 7.04
N THR A 60 25.03 -6.70 6.03
CA THR A 60 25.60 -7.18 4.79
C THR A 60 26.87 -7.97 5.04
N PRO A 61 26.97 -9.21 4.54
CA PRO A 61 28.27 -9.75 4.18
C PRO A 61 28.95 -8.72 3.27
N ALA A 62 30.20 -8.36 3.57
CA ALA A 62 30.94 -7.40 2.76
C ALA A 62 30.94 -7.84 1.28
N GLY A 63 30.52 -6.95 0.36
CA GLY A 63 30.70 -7.13 -1.08
C GLY A 63 29.53 -7.72 -1.89
N LEU A 64 28.31 -7.86 -1.36
CA LEU A 64 27.15 -8.23 -2.20
C LEU A 64 26.73 -7.05 -3.12
N PRO A 65 26.80 -7.18 -4.45
CA PRO A 65 26.36 -6.11 -5.35
C PRO A 65 24.84 -5.92 -5.24
N ILE A 66 24.39 -4.68 -5.06
CA ILE A 66 22.97 -4.32 -5.18
C ILE A 66 22.59 -4.42 -6.66
N PRO A 67 21.51 -5.13 -7.02
CA PRO A 67 21.05 -5.20 -8.41
C PRO A 67 20.82 -3.80 -8.98
N THR A 68 21.25 -3.57 -10.20
CA THR A 68 21.13 -2.27 -10.86
C THR A 68 20.01 -2.32 -11.88
N VAL A 69 19.15 -1.30 -11.87
CA VAL A 69 18.26 -1.06 -13.00
C VAL A 69 19.09 -0.24 -13.99
N PRO A 70 19.22 -0.67 -15.26
CA PRO A 70 20.04 0.05 -16.23
C PRO A 70 19.67 1.53 -16.33
N ALA A 71 20.68 2.40 -16.39
CA ALA A 71 20.48 3.84 -16.54
C ALA A 71 19.74 4.14 -17.86
N GLY A 72 18.79 5.08 -17.82
CA GLY A 72 17.98 5.48 -18.98
C GLY A 72 16.72 4.64 -19.22
N LEU A 73 16.48 3.58 -18.44
CA LEU A 73 15.19 2.89 -18.45
C LEU A 73 14.13 3.82 -17.85
N VAL A 74 13.09 4.12 -18.62
CA VAL A 74 11.91 4.84 -18.10
C VAL A 74 11.33 3.99 -16.96
N PRO A 75 11.15 4.55 -15.74
CA PRO A 75 10.58 3.81 -14.64
C PRO A 75 9.26 3.17 -15.07
N ALA A 76 9.11 1.88 -14.83
CA ALA A 76 7.89 1.17 -15.18
C ALA A 76 6.71 1.87 -14.50
N ARG A 77 5.65 2.15 -15.26
CA ARG A 77 4.42 2.76 -14.70
C ARG A 77 3.74 1.85 -13.69
N TYR A 78 3.86 0.53 -13.86
CA TYR A 78 3.18 -0.46 -13.02
C TYR A 78 4.17 -1.49 -12.47
N ARG A 79 3.90 -1.92 -11.23
CA ARG A 79 4.66 -2.94 -10.51
C ARG A 79 4.84 -4.25 -11.29
N SER A 80 3.82 -4.68 -12.02
CA SER A 80 3.85 -5.88 -12.87
C SER A 80 4.60 -5.71 -14.20
N ARG A 81 5.13 -4.51 -14.47
CA ARG A 81 6.01 -4.22 -15.62
C ARG A 81 7.41 -3.81 -15.19
N HIS A 82 7.70 -3.88 -13.89
CA HIS A 82 9.02 -3.55 -13.38
C HIS A 82 10.09 -4.49 -13.93
N HIS A 83 11.34 -4.02 -13.99
CA HIS A 83 12.46 -4.79 -14.54
C HIS A 83 12.68 -6.12 -13.80
N PHE A 84 12.50 -6.11 -12.48
CA PHE A 84 12.53 -7.29 -11.62
C PHE A 84 11.12 -7.71 -11.22
N LEU A 85 10.89 -9.02 -11.17
CA LEU A 85 9.64 -9.61 -10.71
C LEU A 85 9.55 -9.55 -9.20
N PHE A 86 10.58 -10.04 -8.51
CA PHE A 86 10.57 -10.19 -7.07
C PHE A 86 11.18 -8.99 -6.38
N GLN A 87 10.61 -8.66 -5.22
CA GLN A 87 11.25 -7.76 -4.29
C GLN A 87 12.34 -8.51 -3.53
N GLY A 88 13.60 -8.14 -3.80
CA GLY A 88 14.74 -8.54 -2.99
C GLY A 88 14.82 -7.77 -1.67
N SER A 89 15.92 -7.96 -0.96
CA SER A 89 16.30 -7.12 0.18
C SER A 89 17.73 -6.63 -0.02
N GLY A 90 18.03 -5.45 0.50
CA GLY A 90 19.37 -4.86 0.64
C GLY A 90 20.00 -5.11 2.01
N TRP A 91 19.28 -5.81 2.90
CA TRP A 91 19.75 -6.26 4.21
C TRP A 91 19.06 -7.56 4.62
N ALA A 92 19.73 -8.42 5.39
CA ALA A 92 19.10 -9.65 5.92
C ALA A 92 18.19 -9.32 7.11
N VAL A 93 18.69 -8.47 8.01
CA VAL A 93 18.00 -7.98 9.20
C VAL A 93 18.29 -6.49 9.38
N ASP A 94 17.26 -5.73 9.73
CA ASP A 94 17.34 -4.34 10.21
C ASP A 94 17.39 -4.35 11.74
N PRO A 95 18.59 -4.19 12.34
CA PRO A 95 18.79 -4.40 13.76
C PRO A 95 18.09 -3.33 14.59
N ALA A 96 17.63 -3.70 15.77
CA ALA A 96 17.15 -2.74 16.76
C ALA A 96 18.27 -1.76 17.15
N ARG A 97 17.93 -0.47 17.21
CA ARG A 97 18.87 0.63 17.55
C ARG A 97 18.61 1.26 18.92
N ILE A 98 17.53 0.85 19.59
CA ILE A 98 17.18 1.23 20.95
C ILE A 98 16.74 0.00 21.73
N ALA A 99 16.94 0.04 23.05
CA ALA A 99 16.64 -1.07 23.94
C ALA A 99 15.14 -1.43 23.93
N GLY A 100 14.83 -2.72 24.00
CA GLY A 100 13.45 -3.24 24.03
C GLY A 100 12.80 -3.45 22.66
N LEU A 101 13.42 -3.00 21.57
CA LEU A 101 12.92 -3.23 20.22
C LEU A 101 13.50 -4.53 19.65
N ALA A 102 12.68 -5.33 18.98
CA ALA A 102 13.16 -6.51 18.27
C ALA A 102 13.75 -6.15 16.90
N ASP A 103 14.72 -6.92 16.45
CA ASP A 103 15.22 -6.92 15.08
C ASP A 103 14.08 -7.14 14.06
N ARG A 104 14.17 -6.47 12.91
CA ARG A 104 13.15 -6.57 11.85
C ARG A 104 13.71 -7.41 10.68
N PRO A 105 13.07 -8.54 10.32
CA PRO A 105 13.41 -9.26 9.11
C PRO A 105 12.86 -8.54 7.86
N GLY A 106 13.39 -8.88 6.69
CA GLY A 106 12.79 -8.51 5.41
C GLY A 106 11.34 -9.00 5.34
N HIS A 107 10.43 -8.17 4.86
CA HIS A 107 8.97 -8.39 4.99
C HIS A 107 8.21 -8.39 3.65
N ALA A 108 8.91 -8.24 2.52
CA ALA A 108 8.31 -8.27 1.19
C ALA A 108 8.99 -9.31 0.29
N GLY A 109 8.37 -9.57 -0.87
CA GLY A 109 8.84 -10.56 -1.84
C GLY A 109 7.98 -11.83 -1.87
N PRO A 110 8.47 -12.86 -2.57
CA PRO A 110 7.67 -14.05 -2.85
C PRO A 110 7.63 -15.03 -1.67
N ASN A 111 6.54 -15.79 -1.61
CA ASN A 111 6.41 -17.01 -0.82
C ASN A 111 5.53 -18.01 -1.61
N GLU A 112 5.04 -19.09 -0.98
CA GLU A 112 4.24 -20.09 -1.71
C GLU A 112 2.91 -19.55 -2.27
N ALA A 113 2.34 -18.51 -1.67
CA ALA A 113 1.01 -18.01 -2.02
C ALA A 113 1.05 -16.70 -2.83
N TYR A 114 2.18 -15.99 -2.79
CA TYR A 114 2.33 -14.65 -3.37
C TYR A 114 3.57 -14.52 -4.24
N VAL A 115 3.38 -13.89 -5.40
CA VAL A 115 4.47 -13.27 -6.17
C VAL A 115 5.14 -12.19 -5.31
N ASP A 116 4.30 -11.42 -4.61
CA ASP A 116 4.73 -10.39 -3.70
C ASP A 116 3.70 -10.19 -2.58
N LEU A 117 4.02 -10.72 -1.39
CA LEU A 117 3.14 -10.63 -0.22
C LEU A 117 2.81 -9.17 0.12
N TYR A 118 3.76 -8.26 -0.10
CA TYR A 118 3.60 -6.85 0.25
C TYR A 118 2.45 -6.24 -0.55
N THR A 119 2.41 -6.41 -1.86
CA THR A 119 1.38 -5.80 -2.72
C THR A 119 0.07 -6.58 -2.77
N GLY A 120 0.05 -7.80 -2.22
CA GLY A 120 -1.10 -8.71 -2.28
C GLY A 120 -1.21 -9.46 -3.62
N TRP A 121 -0.19 -9.41 -4.48
CA TRP A 121 -0.16 -10.10 -5.76
C TRP A 121 0.05 -11.61 -5.57
N ARG A 122 -1.02 -12.38 -5.78
CA ARG A 122 -1.05 -13.83 -5.60
C ARG A 122 -0.60 -14.59 -6.84
N TRP A 123 -0.09 -15.80 -6.61
CA TRP A 123 -0.03 -16.83 -7.63
C TRP A 123 -1.44 -17.40 -7.90
N ASP A 124 -1.66 -17.95 -9.09
CA ASP A 124 -2.85 -18.75 -9.39
C ASP A 124 -2.79 -20.10 -8.67
N GLN A 125 -1.59 -20.70 -8.57
CA GLN A 125 -1.35 -21.92 -7.81
C GLN A 125 -0.42 -21.71 -6.62
N VAL A 126 -0.75 -22.38 -5.51
CA VAL A 126 0.16 -22.50 -4.36
C VAL A 126 1.44 -23.18 -4.83
N GLY A 127 2.58 -22.60 -4.51
CA GLY A 127 3.88 -23.06 -4.97
C GLY A 127 4.47 -22.23 -6.11
N GLY A 128 3.75 -21.21 -6.59
CA GLY A 128 4.16 -20.37 -7.72
C GLY A 128 3.72 -20.90 -9.07
N ASP A 129 3.62 -20.00 -10.05
CA ASP A 129 3.25 -20.32 -11.42
C ASP A 129 4.48 -20.35 -12.33
N TRP A 130 4.50 -21.31 -13.26
CA TRP A 130 5.60 -21.49 -14.19
C TRP A 130 5.11 -21.96 -15.55
N ILE A 131 5.98 -21.81 -16.54
CA ILE A 131 5.86 -22.43 -17.85
C ILE A 131 7.00 -23.42 -18.03
N ASP A 132 6.65 -24.60 -18.54
CA ASP A 132 7.62 -25.65 -18.83
C ASP A 132 8.27 -25.45 -20.21
N ARG A 133 9.17 -26.35 -20.59
CA ARG A 133 9.92 -26.25 -21.85
C ARG A 133 9.04 -26.36 -23.10
N GLN A 134 7.87 -26.97 -22.98
CA GLN A 134 6.89 -27.18 -24.05
C GLN A 134 5.86 -26.05 -24.10
N SER A 135 6.09 -24.96 -23.36
CA SER A 135 5.17 -23.85 -23.23
C SER A 135 3.84 -24.21 -22.56
N VAL A 136 3.82 -25.29 -21.75
CA VAL A 136 2.65 -25.68 -20.97
C VAL A 136 2.73 -25.04 -19.60
N ARG A 137 1.72 -24.24 -19.25
CA ARG A 137 1.60 -23.65 -17.92
C ARG A 137 1.43 -24.77 -16.88
N HIS A 138 2.25 -24.73 -15.83
CA HIS A 138 2.37 -25.78 -14.81
C HIS A 138 2.76 -27.17 -15.33
N GLY A 139 3.30 -27.26 -16.54
CA GLY A 139 3.75 -28.52 -17.12
C GLY A 139 4.98 -29.11 -16.40
N SER A 140 5.22 -30.40 -16.60
CA SER A 140 6.24 -31.16 -15.88
C SER A 140 7.60 -31.19 -16.57
N ALA A 141 7.70 -30.73 -17.82
CA ALA A 141 8.91 -30.87 -18.60
C ALA A 141 9.88 -29.71 -18.36
N ALA A 142 10.82 -29.95 -17.45
CA ALA A 142 11.80 -28.96 -17.01
C ALA A 142 12.64 -28.40 -18.17
N TRP A 143 13.02 -27.13 -18.06
CA TRP A 143 13.93 -26.48 -18.99
C TRP A 143 15.35 -27.05 -18.90
N SER A 144 15.74 -27.46 -17.69
CA SER A 144 16.99 -28.17 -17.41
C SER A 144 16.82 -28.97 -16.12
N THR A 145 17.55 -30.07 -16.00
CA THR A 145 17.68 -30.83 -14.75
C THR A 145 19.15 -31.05 -14.39
N VAL A 146 19.43 -31.34 -13.12
CA VAL A 146 20.73 -31.86 -12.67
C VAL A 146 20.52 -32.87 -11.54
N THR A 147 21.24 -33.98 -11.58
CA THR A 147 21.16 -35.01 -10.53
C THR A 147 22.21 -34.74 -9.46
N THR A 148 21.75 -34.61 -8.21
CA THR A 148 22.61 -34.49 -7.04
C THR A 148 23.09 -35.86 -6.56
N GLN A 149 24.32 -35.93 -6.05
CA GLN A 149 24.94 -37.19 -5.61
C GLN A 149 24.26 -37.81 -4.37
N ARG A 150 24.50 -39.10 -4.14
CA ARG A 150 23.94 -39.95 -3.06
C ARG A 150 24.89 -40.00 -1.85
N GLY A 151 24.37 -39.94 -0.61
CA GLY A 151 25.12 -40.26 0.63
C GLY A 151 26.07 -39.16 1.15
N PRO A 152 26.73 -39.33 2.32
CA PRO A 152 27.44 -38.26 3.03
C PRO A 152 28.68 -37.79 2.25
N GLN A 153 28.49 -36.78 1.42
CA GLN A 153 29.54 -36.06 0.71
C GLN A 153 30.13 -34.98 1.62
N PRO A 154 31.39 -34.54 1.39
CA PRO A 154 31.84 -33.24 1.89
C PRO A 154 30.89 -32.18 1.32
N GLN A 155 30.07 -31.59 2.18
CA GLN A 155 29.21 -30.46 1.82
C GLN A 155 30.00 -29.17 2.06
N PRO A 156 29.83 -28.14 1.22
CA PRO A 156 28.87 -28.01 0.13
C PRO A 156 29.33 -28.62 -1.21
N VAL A 157 28.39 -28.94 -2.12
CA VAL A 157 28.68 -29.44 -3.49
C VAL A 157 28.02 -28.56 -4.56
N THR A 158 28.79 -28.12 -5.55
CA THR A 158 28.30 -27.30 -6.68
C THR A 158 27.91 -28.17 -7.88
N TYR A 159 26.76 -27.86 -8.47
CA TYR A 159 26.21 -28.49 -9.66
C TYR A 159 26.00 -27.43 -10.75
N ALA A 160 26.13 -27.84 -12.02
CA ALA A 160 25.92 -26.98 -13.18
C ALA A 160 24.76 -27.50 -14.03
N MET A 161 23.94 -26.58 -14.52
CA MET A 161 22.79 -26.81 -15.39
C MET A 161 22.97 -26.00 -16.68
N ASP A 162 22.81 -26.62 -17.85
CA ASP A 162 22.72 -25.87 -19.11
C ASP A 162 21.34 -25.22 -19.20
N VAL A 163 21.31 -23.90 -19.10
CA VAL A 163 20.09 -23.08 -19.13
C VAL A 163 20.04 -22.21 -20.37
N THR A 164 20.84 -22.53 -21.40
CA THR A 164 20.96 -21.73 -22.63
C THR A 164 19.61 -21.48 -23.28
N GLU A 165 18.78 -22.52 -23.41
CA GLU A 165 17.47 -22.44 -24.08
C GLU A 165 16.50 -21.50 -23.34
N VAL A 166 16.36 -21.67 -22.02
CA VAL A 166 15.45 -20.85 -21.22
C VAL A 166 15.92 -19.40 -21.10
N VAL A 167 17.24 -19.16 -21.00
CA VAL A 167 17.78 -17.79 -20.94
C VAL A 167 17.61 -17.07 -22.29
N ARG A 168 17.75 -17.78 -23.42
CA ARG A 168 17.40 -17.24 -24.74
C ARG A 168 15.91 -16.91 -24.83
N ARG A 169 15.03 -17.78 -24.30
CA ARG A 169 13.59 -17.52 -24.24
C ARG A 169 13.29 -16.24 -23.45
N VAL A 170 13.87 -16.11 -22.25
CA VAL A 170 13.78 -14.91 -21.40
C VAL A 170 14.11 -13.65 -22.18
N GLN A 171 15.21 -13.66 -22.94
CA GLN A 171 15.62 -12.52 -23.74
C GLN A 171 14.67 -12.24 -24.92
N SER A 172 14.33 -13.27 -25.69
CA SER A 172 13.49 -13.12 -26.90
C SER A 172 12.08 -12.63 -26.61
N GLU A 173 11.54 -12.97 -25.44
CA GLU A 173 10.19 -12.60 -25.03
C GLU A 173 10.15 -11.44 -24.03
N GLY A 174 11.31 -10.92 -23.64
CA GLY A 174 11.40 -9.87 -22.63
C GLY A 174 10.88 -10.28 -21.25
N ARG A 175 10.90 -11.58 -20.91
CA ARG A 175 10.43 -12.09 -19.61
C ARG A 175 11.43 -11.78 -18.50
N TRP A 176 11.00 -11.94 -17.25
CA TRP A 176 11.92 -11.92 -16.11
C TRP A 176 12.86 -13.12 -16.15
N CYS A 177 14.13 -12.92 -15.77
CA CYS A 177 15.10 -14.01 -15.62
C CYS A 177 14.90 -14.67 -14.24
N ALA A 178 13.69 -15.18 -14.01
CA ALA A 178 13.22 -15.71 -12.74
C ALA A 178 12.81 -17.18 -12.91
N PHE A 179 13.27 -18.02 -11.99
CA PHE A 179 13.17 -19.46 -12.08
C PHE A 179 12.62 -20.07 -10.79
N LYS A 180 11.87 -21.16 -10.95
CA LYS A 180 11.51 -22.08 -9.87
C LYS A 180 12.44 -23.29 -9.93
N LEU A 181 13.08 -23.60 -8.81
CA LEU A 181 13.87 -24.80 -8.62
C LEU A 181 13.11 -25.79 -7.74
N VAL A 182 13.03 -27.05 -8.15
CA VAL A 182 12.30 -28.11 -7.43
C VAL A 182 13.20 -29.34 -7.33
N SER A 183 13.30 -29.94 -6.14
CA SER A 183 14.06 -31.20 -5.95
C SER A 183 13.13 -32.41 -5.77
N GLN A 184 13.37 -33.49 -6.51
CA GLN A 184 12.62 -34.75 -6.40
C GLN A 184 13.48 -35.99 -6.75
N PRO A 185 13.31 -37.14 -6.05
CA PRO A 185 12.80 -37.25 -4.70
C PRO A 185 13.83 -36.68 -3.70
N GLY A 186 13.36 -36.10 -2.59
CA GLY A 186 14.21 -35.71 -1.48
C GLY A 186 14.52 -34.21 -1.39
N HIS A 187 14.70 -33.77 -0.16
CA HIS A 187 14.90 -32.37 0.18
C HIS A 187 16.34 -31.91 -0.08
N ARG A 188 16.47 -30.68 -0.60
CA ARG A 188 17.75 -29.99 -0.77
C ARG A 188 17.66 -28.58 -0.21
N LYS A 189 18.79 -28.10 0.33
CA LYS A 189 19.00 -26.68 0.55
C LYS A 189 20.10 -26.19 -0.38
N LEU A 190 19.91 -24.99 -0.91
CA LEU A 190 20.91 -24.30 -1.72
C LEU A 190 21.49 -23.14 -0.91
N GLY A 191 22.71 -22.71 -1.24
CA GLY A 191 23.24 -21.44 -0.79
C GLY A 191 22.27 -20.31 -1.18
N GLY A 192 21.95 -19.43 -0.24
CA GLY A 192 21.12 -18.25 -0.47
C GLY A 192 21.96 -17.03 -0.81
N ARG A 193 21.33 -15.98 -1.35
CA ARG A 193 21.97 -14.68 -1.64
C ARG A 193 22.73 -14.11 -0.44
N TRP A 194 22.20 -14.32 0.76
CA TRP A 194 22.75 -13.80 2.02
C TRP A 194 23.73 -14.76 2.72
N GLY A 195 24.01 -15.90 2.09
CA GLY A 195 24.96 -16.90 2.57
C GLY A 195 26.41 -16.56 2.20
N ASP A 196 27.21 -17.61 2.04
CA ASP A 196 28.54 -17.49 1.44
C ASP A 196 28.41 -17.13 -0.05
N PRO A 197 28.96 -15.99 -0.53
CA PRO A 197 28.90 -15.59 -1.93
C PRO A 197 29.44 -16.65 -2.90
N ALA A 198 30.39 -17.49 -2.49
CA ALA A 198 30.90 -18.60 -3.30
C ALA A 198 29.89 -19.74 -3.47
N GLN A 199 28.86 -19.79 -2.62
CA GLN A 199 27.80 -20.81 -2.63
C GLN A 199 26.47 -20.27 -3.17
N ALA A 200 26.34 -18.96 -3.37
CA ALA A 200 25.14 -18.38 -3.95
C ALA A 200 24.95 -18.82 -5.41
N PRO A 201 23.69 -18.92 -5.90
CA PRO A 201 23.44 -19.25 -7.30
C PRO A 201 24.11 -18.26 -8.25
N ARG A 202 24.77 -18.78 -9.28
CA ARG A 202 25.57 -18.00 -10.22
C ARG A 202 25.18 -18.34 -11.66
N LEU A 203 24.87 -17.34 -12.46
CA LEU A 203 24.46 -17.52 -13.86
C LEU A 203 25.53 -16.95 -14.80
N ASP A 204 26.31 -17.83 -15.41
CA ASP A 204 27.29 -17.49 -16.44
C ASP A 204 26.64 -17.40 -17.80
N VAL A 205 26.97 -16.37 -18.56
CA VAL A 205 26.52 -16.17 -19.94
C VAL A 205 27.71 -15.92 -20.85
N ARG A 206 27.73 -16.59 -22.00
CA ARG A 206 28.55 -16.20 -23.16
C ARG A 206 27.64 -15.60 -24.21
N HIS A 207 28.04 -14.46 -24.74
CA HIS A 207 27.30 -13.74 -25.76
C HIS A 207 27.76 -14.14 -27.17
N GLU A 208 26.93 -13.82 -28.17
CA GLU A 208 27.24 -14.11 -29.57
C GLU A 208 28.47 -13.33 -30.08
N ASP A 209 28.72 -12.14 -29.52
CA ASP A 209 29.91 -11.32 -29.79
C ASP A 209 31.20 -11.87 -29.13
N GLY A 210 31.12 -13.02 -28.46
CA GLY A 210 32.24 -13.66 -27.77
C GLY A 210 32.51 -13.15 -26.35
N THR A 211 31.85 -12.07 -25.92
CA THR A 211 31.98 -11.55 -24.56
C THR A 211 31.33 -12.47 -23.52
N ARG A 212 31.76 -12.37 -22.26
CA ARG A 212 31.25 -13.17 -21.14
C ARG A 212 30.73 -12.26 -20.05
N ALA A 213 29.68 -12.69 -19.35
CA ALA A 213 29.12 -12.00 -18.20
C ALA A 213 28.69 -13.00 -17.13
N VAL A 214 28.71 -12.56 -15.87
CA VAL A 214 28.02 -13.22 -14.76
C VAL A 214 26.83 -12.33 -14.43
N LEU A 215 25.63 -12.84 -14.58
CA LEU A 215 24.43 -12.06 -14.29
C LEU A 215 24.27 -11.89 -12.78
N THR A 216 23.97 -10.68 -12.35
CA THR A 216 23.79 -10.36 -10.93
C THR A 216 22.59 -11.13 -10.39
N LEU A 217 22.80 -11.91 -9.33
CA LEU A 217 21.72 -12.52 -8.57
C LEU A 217 20.87 -11.40 -7.96
N VAL A 218 19.55 -11.44 -8.13
CA VAL A 218 18.58 -10.45 -7.62
C VAL A 218 17.96 -10.96 -6.32
N THR A 219 17.50 -12.20 -6.27
CA THR A 219 16.95 -12.78 -5.05
C THR A 219 17.01 -14.31 -5.06
N THR A 220 16.96 -14.89 -3.85
CA THR A 220 16.69 -16.30 -3.61
C THR A 220 15.65 -16.38 -2.51
N ALA A 221 14.56 -17.12 -2.68
CA ALA A 221 13.53 -17.24 -1.65
C ALA A 221 12.95 -18.66 -1.61
N ALA A 222 12.84 -19.24 -0.42
CA ALA A 222 12.17 -20.52 -0.24
C ALA A 222 10.67 -20.38 -0.53
N CYS A 223 10.09 -21.38 -1.20
CA CYS A 223 8.67 -21.46 -1.47
C CYS A 223 7.96 -22.12 -0.27
N VAL A 224 7.55 -21.29 0.69
CA VAL A 224 6.94 -21.72 1.96
C VAL A 224 5.72 -20.88 2.35
N ALA A 225 4.86 -21.43 3.22
CA ALA A 225 3.64 -20.79 3.73
C ALA A 225 3.87 -19.55 4.62
N SER A 226 5.09 -19.36 5.11
CA SER A 226 5.43 -18.29 6.05
C SER A 226 5.68 -16.94 5.35
N ALA A 227 6.13 -15.95 6.13
CA ALA A 227 6.67 -14.71 5.60
C ALA A 227 7.78 -14.98 4.55
N PRO A 228 8.00 -14.05 3.59
CA PRO A 228 9.04 -14.16 2.57
C PRO A 228 10.40 -14.47 3.19
N ARG A 229 11.11 -15.44 2.61
CA ARG A 229 12.40 -15.95 3.09
C ARG A 229 13.55 -15.54 2.18
N SER A 230 13.52 -14.30 1.68
CA SER A 230 14.51 -13.77 0.74
C SER A 230 15.86 -13.41 1.38
N ALA A 231 15.88 -13.34 2.72
CA ALA A 231 17.04 -13.04 3.55
C ALA A 231 17.79 -14.28 4.05
N ASP A 232 17.30 -15.49 3.76
CA ASP A 232 17.90 -16.70 4.30
C ASP A 232 19.29 -16.99 3.70
N ARG A 233 20.22 -17.41 4.55
CA ARG A 233 21.57 -17.81 4.14
C ARG A 233 21.59 -19.12 3.34
N GLU A 234 20.58 -19.96 3.57
CA GLU A 234 20.33 -21.20 2.84
C GLU A 234 18.84 -21.29 2.52
N VAL A 235 18.49 -21.64 1.28
CA VAL A 235 17.09 -21.73 0.84
C VAL A 235 16.68 -23.18 0.62
N GLN A 236 15.61 -23.60 1.29
CA GLN A 236 15.02 -24.93 1.10
C GLN A 236 14.30 -25.00 -0.25
N LEU A 237 14.52 -26.08 -1.02
CA LEU A 237 13.75 -26.36 -2.23
C LEU A 237 12.35 -26.93 -1.89
N PRO A 238 11.28 -26.54 -2.63
CA PRO A 238 11.31 -25.66 -3.80
C PRO A 238 11.65 -24.20 -3.47
N ALA A 239 12.33 -23.51 -4.39
CA ALA A 239 12.75 -22.13 -4.20
C ALA A 239 12.64 -21.31 -5.50
N PHE A 240 12.51 -20.00 -5.32
CA PHE A 240 12.54 -19.00 -6.38
C PHE A 240 13.93 -18.36 -6.44
N VAL A 241 14.45 -18.17 -7.65
CA VAL A 241 15.72 -17.50 -7.91
C VAL A 241 15.51 -16.53 -9.06
N GLU A 242 15.99 -15.30 -8.94
CA GLU A 242 15.95 -14.31 -10.03
C GLU A 242 17.33 -13.69 -10.25
N PHE A 243 17.67 -13.45 -11.52
CA PHE A 243 18.88 -12.75 -11.95
C PHE A 243 18.51 -11.50 -12.78
N GLU A 244 19.46 -10.60 -12.95
CA GLU A 244 19.37 -9.58 -14.00
C GLU A 244 19.21 -10.24 -15.38
N ARG A 245 18.53 -9.55 -16.30
CA ARG A 245 18.35 -10.06 -17.67
C ARG A 245 19.64 -9.86 -18.48
N PRO A 246 20.01 -10.78 -19.38
CA PRO A 246 21.15 -10.60 -20.26
C PRO A 246 20.91 -9.41 -21.20
N THR A 247 21.88 -8.49 -21.25
CA THR A 247 21.80 -7.25 -22.05
C THR A 247 22.24 -7.42 -23.51
N LYS A 248 22.83 -8.57 -23.86
CA LYS A 248 23.33 -8.91 -25.20
C LYS A 248 22.86 -10.31 -25.63
N PRO A 249 22.74 -10.59 -26.95
CA PRO A 249 22.36 -11.90 -27.46
C PRO A 249 23.13 -13.05 -26.82
N VAL A 250 22.41 -14.07 -26.36
CA VAL A 250 22.99 -15.19 -25.59
C VAL A 250 23.40 -16.34 -26.50
N ARG A 251 24.69 -16.71 -26.46
CA ARG A 251 25.24 -17.90 -27.14
C ARG A 251 25.13 -19.16 -26.28
N SER A 252 25.45 -19.06 -24.99
CA SER A 252 25.32 -20.17 -24.03
C SER A 252 25.14 -19.61 -22.62
N ALA A 253 24.39 -20.31 -21.77
CA ALA A 253 24.22 -19.95 -20.37
C ALA A 253 24.29 -21.18 -19.45
N VAL A 254 24.99 -21.04 -18.33
CA VAL A 254 25.15 -22.11 -17.32
C VAL A 254 24.74 -21.56 -15.96
N LEU A 255 23.79 -22.23 -15.31
CA LEU A 255 23.42 -21.95 -13.93
C LEU A 255 24.21 -22.88 -13.01
N GLN A 256 24.98 -22.29 -12.11
CA GLN A 256 25.65 -22.99 -11.02
C GLN A 256 24.82 -22.85 -9.74
N ILE A 257 24.53 -23.98 -9.09
CA ILE A 257 23.86 -24.03 -7.79
C ILE A 257 24.71 -24.84 -6.82
N THR A 258 24.84 -24.36 -5.59
CA THR A 258 25.59 -25.07 -4.55
C THR A 258 24.61 -25.66 -3.55
N CYS A 259 24.55 -26.99 -3.48
CA CYS A 259 23.80 -27.71 -2.46
C CYS A 259 24.59 -27.68 -1.15
N THR A 260 24.05 -26.98 -0.15
CA THR A 260 24.65 -26.87 1.18
C THR A 260 24.17 -27.97 2.11
N HIS A 261 23.03 -28.60 1.81
CA HIS A 261 22.50 -29.73 2.56
C HIS A 261 21.86 -30.78 1.63
N HIS A 262 22.30 -32.03 1.75
CA HIS A 262 21.73 -33.20 1.09
C HIS A 262 20.82 -34.00 2.04
N GLY A 263 19.62 -34.35 1.58
CA GLY A 263 18.81 -35.41 2.21
C GLY A 263 19.37 -36.81 1.94
N SER A 264 18.74 -37.84 2.51
CA SER A 264 19.14 -39.24 2.34
C SER A 264 18.81 -39.77 0.93
N GLY A 265 19.74 -39.61 -0.02
CA GLY A 265 19.61 -40.17 -1.37
C GLY A 265 19.96 -39.18 -2.46
N ALA A 266 20.06 -39.63 -3.71
CA ALA A 266 20.18 -38.76 -4.87
C ALA A 266 18.83 -38.05 -5.12
N ALA A 267 18.88 -36.83 -5.63
CA ALA A 267 17.69 -36.06 -6.00
C ALA A 267 17.97 -35.34 -7.32
N GLU A 268 17.01 -35.33 -8.22
CA GLU A 268 17.02 -34.45 -9.37
C GLU A 268 16.56 -33.05 -8.94
N ILE A 269 17.26 -32.01 -9.40
CA ILE A 269 16.82 -30.63 -9.30
C ILE A 269 16.39 -30.19 -10.70
N ALA A 270 15.11 -29.84 -10.83
CA ALA A 270 14.49 -29.35 -12.04
C ALA A 270 14.33 -27.82 -12.00
N LEU A 271 14.54 -27.17 -13.14
CA LEU A 271 14.37 -25.73 -13.34
C LEU A 271 13.16 -25.44 -14.24
N PHE A 272 12.30 -24.54 -13.79
CA PHE A 272 11.15 -24.02 -14.54
C PHE A 272 11.20 -22.50 -14.64
N LEU A 273 10.68 -21.94 -15.74
CA LEU A 273 10.60 -20.49 -15.95
C LEU A 273 9.35 -19.92 -15.29
N ILE A 274 9.49 -18.88 -14.45
CA ILE A 274 8.37 -18.28 -13.73
C ILE A 274 7.40 -17.57 -14.69
N ASP A 275 6.09 -17.72 -14.40
CA ASP A 275 4.98 -17.21 -15.22
C ASP A 275 3.83 -16.68 -14.34
N PRO A 276 4.01 -15.50 -13.68
CA PRO A 276 3.03 -14.99 -12.73
C PRO A 276 1.74 -14.57 -13.46
N PRO A 277 0.57 -14.63 -12.80
CA PRO A 277 -0.65 -14.09 -13.37
C PRO A 277 -0.52 -12.58 -13.51
N LEU A 278 -0.90 -12.06 -14.68
CA LEU A 278 -0.91 -10.63 -14.97
C LEU A 278 -2.35 -10.12 -15.07
N ASN A 279 -2.53 -8.84 -14.77
CA ASN A 279 -3.84 -8.20 -14.90
C ASN A 279 -4.29 -8.22 -16.37
N GLN A 280 -5.40 -8.90 -16.63
CA GLN A 280 -6.02 -8.98 -17.97
C GLN A 280 -7.25 -8.07 -18.10
N SER A 281 -7.59 -7.32 -17.06
CA SER A 281 -8.75 -6.43 -17.07
C SER A 281 -8.60 -5.39 -18.18
N ALA A 282 -9.65 -5.28 -18.99
CA ALA A 282 -9.74 -4.23 -20.00
C ALA A 282 -9.79 -2.85 -19.35
N VAL A 283 -9.34 -1.83 -20.09
CA VAL A 283 -9.57 -0.44 -19.69
C VAL A 283 -11.07 -0.17 -19.85
N ARG A 284 -11.74 0.15 -18.75
CA ARG A 284 -13.13 0.54 -18.74
C ARG A 284 -13.24 2.04 -19.00
N GLN A 285 -14.10 2.41 -19.94
CA GLN A 285 -14.52 3.79 -20.13
C GLN A 285 -15.79 4.03 -19.31
N GLY A 286 -15.91 5.23 -18.75
CA GLY A 286 -17.10 5.65 -17.99
C GLY A 286 -17.71 6.91 -18.56
N VAL A 287 -18.55 7.58 -17.77
CA VAL A 287 -19.25 8.79 -18.20
C VAL A 287 -18.32 9.94 -18.59
N ALA A 288 -17.05 9.94 -18.14
CA ALA A 288 -16.04 10.89 -18.58
C ALA A 288 -15.69 10.79 -20.07
N ALA A 289 -15.96 9.65 -20.72
CA ALA A 289 -15.79 9.50 -22.17
C ALA A 289 -16.87 10.24 -22.97
N LEU A 290 -18.02 10.56 -22.35
CA LEU A 290 -19.15 11.23 -23.01
C LEU A 290 -18.98 12.75 -23.06
N VAL A 291 -18.02 13.30 -22.32
CA VAL A 291 -17.82 14.74 -22.21
C VAL A 291 -16.58 15.20 -22.97
N ARG A 292 -16.40 16.52 -23.06
CA ARG A 292 -15.27 17.13 -23.75
C ARG A 292 -13.97 16.90 -22.94
N PRO A 293 -12.79 17.06 -23.58
CA PRO A 293 -11.51 16.94 -22.88
C PRO A 293 -11.44 17.77 -21.60
N LEU A 294 -10.60 17.34 -20.66
CA LEU A 294 -10.42 17.98 -19.35
C LEU A 294 -11.72 18.05 -18.53
N ASP A 295 -12.58 17.04 -18.69
CA ASP A 295 -13.89 16.91 -18.03
C ASP A 295 -14.84 18.09 -18.29
N ASP A 296 -14.69 18.77 -19.42
CA ASP A 296 -15.58 19.87 -19.76
C ASP A 296 -17.01 19.35 -20.03
N GLY A 297 -17.92 19.68 -19.12
CA GLY A 297 -19.31 19.18 -19.08
C GLY A 297 -19.56 18.01 -18.11
N ILE A 298 -18.55 17.54 -17.35
CA ILE A 298 -18.68 16.35 -16.50
C ILE A 298 -19.81 16.44 -15.46
N GLN A 299 -20.10 17.63 -14.92
CA GLN A 299 -21.14 17.82 -13.91
C GLN A 299 -22.55 17.51 -14.44
N SER A 300 -22.74 17.59 -15.76
CA SER A 300 -24.01 17.26 -16.42
C SER A 300 -24.05 15.82 -16.94
N ALA A 301 -22.96 15.06 -16.79
CA ALA A 301 -22.91 13.67 -17.24
C ALA A 301 -23.81 12.77 -16.38
N PRO A 302 -24.38 11.69 -16.95
CA PRO A 302 -25.31 10.82 -16.23
C PRO A 302 -24.76 10.31 -14.89
N GLY A 303 -25.55 10.46 -13.82
CA GLY A 303 -25.22 9.97 -12.49
C GLY A 303 -24.10 10.71 -11.76
N VAL A 304 -23.52 11.77 -12.34
CA VAL A 304 -22.54 12.61 -11.62
C VAL A 304 -23.26 13.45 -10.57
N ILE A 305 -22.78 13.39 -9.33
CA ILE A 305 -23.29 14.19 -8.21
C ILE A 305 -22.49 15.49 -8.08
N GLY A 306 -21.17 15.43 -8.28
CA GLY A 306 -20.32 16.60 -8.24
C GLY A 306 -18.94 16.36 -8.83
N ALA A 307 -18.25 17.45 -9.15
CA ALA A 307 -16.89 17.43 -9.70
C ALA A 307 -16.15 18.74 -9.42
N GLN A 308 -14.82 18.64 -9.29
CA GLN A 308 -13.90 19.77 -9.22
C GLN A 308 -12.87 19.68 -10.36
N ARG A 309 -12.93 20.67 -11.25
CA ARG A 309 -11.99 20.86 -12.37
C ARG A 309 -10.95 21.90 -11.96
N HIS A 310 -9.73 21.47 -11.77
CA HIS A 310 -8.62 22.28 -11.27
C HIS A 310 -7.93 23.00 -12.43
N LEU A 311 -8.63 23.90 -13.11
CA LEU A 311 -8.14 24.58 -14.31
C LEU A 311 -7.17 25.70 -13.94
N ASP A 312 -6.18 25.96 -14.80
CA ASP A 312 -5.26 27.08 -14.60
C ASP A 312 -6.00 28.41 -14.41
N GLY A 313 -5.47 29.25 -13.53
CA GLY A 313 -6.10 30.52 -13.13
C GLY A 313 -7.17 30.40 -12.03
N SER A 314 -7.47 29.18 -11.57
CA SER A 314 -8.31 28.97 -10.38
C SER A 314 -7.56 29.37 -9.10
N THR A 315 -8.30 29.50 -8.00
CA THR A 315 -7.77 29.71 -6.65
C THR A 315 -8.17 28.56 -5.73
N ILE A 316 -7.51 28.42 -4.58
CA ILE A 316 -7.86 27.37 -3.61
C ILE A 316 -9.31 27.54 -3.08
N ASP A 317 -9.81 28.77 -3.02
CA ASP A 317 -11.14 29.11 -2.52
C ASP A 317 -12.27 28.65 -3.47
N ASP A 318 -11.95 28.34 -4.73
CA ASP A 318 -12.89 27.71 -5.66
C ASP A 318 -13.24 26.28 -5.24
N PHE A 319 -12.31 25.60 -4.55
CA PHE A 319 -12.40 24.19 -4.20
C PHE A 319 -12.57 23.94 -2.70
N VAL A 320 -12.22 24.92 -1.87
CA VAL A 320 -12.18 24.81 -0.41
C VAL A 320 -12.99 25.94 0.21
N LEU A 321 -13.79 25.63 1.25
CA LEU A 321 -14.42 26.65 2.06
C LEU A 321 -13.37 27.29 2.99
N PRO A 322 -13.19 28.63 2.98
CA PRO A 322 -12.28 29.29 3.89
C PRO A 322 -12.69 29.10 5.36
N GLY A 323 -11.69 28.88 6.23
CA GLY A 323 -11.88 28.75 7.67
C GLY A 323 -12.03 27.30 8.14
N ILE A 324 -12.51 27.15 9.38
CA ILE A 324 -12.70 25.86 10.05
C ILE A 324 -14.17 25.71 10.41
N VAL A 325 -14.74 24.55 10.11
CA VAL A 325 -16.10 24.18 10.53
C VAL A 325 -16.03 22.86 11.30
N ASN A 326 -16.72 22.79 12.44
CA ASN A 326 -16.78 21.56 13.22
C ASN A 326 -17.75 20.55 12.58
N THR A 327 -17.25 19.78 11.62
CA THR A 327 -18.04 18.77 10.88
C THR A 327 -18.49 17.56 11.71
N TRP A 328 -18.16 17.54 13.01
CA TRP A 328 -18.59 16.55 14.00
C TRP A 328 -19.75 17.02 14.88
N ALA A 329 -20.27 18.23 14.66
CA ALA A 329 -21.37 18.78 15.42
C ALA A 329 -22.59 19.02 14.52
N SER A 330 -23.73 18.43 14.87
CA SER A 330 -25.00 18.56 14.14
C SER A 330 -25.46 20.02 14.01
N ARG A 331 -25.10 20.91 14.94
CA ARG A 331 -25.44 22.34 14.86
C ARG A 331 -24.94 23.06 13.61
N GLU A 332 -23.87 22.55 12.99
CA GLU A 332 -23.28 23.11 11.76
C GLU A 332 -24.07 22.72 10.50
N PHE A 333 -25.03 21.81 10.64
CA PHE A 333 -25.81 21.23 9.57
C PHE A 333 -27.28 21.65 9.66
N ASP A 334 -27.96 21.56 8.53
CA ASP A 334 -29.40 21.80 8.38
C ASP A 334 -30.18 20.87 9.33
N PRO A 335 -30.94 21.41 10.31
CA PRO A 335 -31.74 20.61 11.22
C PRO A 335 -32.78 19.71 10.53
N ALA A 336 -33.19 20.04 9.30
CA ALA A 336 -34.10 19.20 8.51
C ALA A 336 -33.56 17.79 8.25
N LEU A 337 -32.23 17.59 8.29
CA LEU A 337 -31.62 16.25 8.21
C LEU A 337 -32.10 15.30 9.32
N TRP A 338 -32.58 15.86 10.44
CA TRP A 338 -33.11 15.13 11.60
C TRP A 338 -34.56 15.50 11.92
N GLY A 339 -35.31 16.06 10.96
CA GLY A 339 -36.73 16.41 11.12
C GLY A 339 -37.01 17.76 11.79
N GLY A 340 -36.00 18.62 11.96
CA GLY A 340 -36.18 20.00 12.38
C GLY A 340 -36.56 20.96 11.25
N PRO A 341 -36.73 22.26 11.54
CA PRO A 341 -36.96 23.28 10.51
C PRO A 341 -35.75 23.42 9.57
N PRO A 342 -35.95 23.56 8.25
CA PRO A 342 -34.87 23.76 7.29
C PRO A 342 -34.07 25.04 7.55
N ASP A 343 -32.75 24.95 7.43
CA ASP A 343 -31.82 26.08 7.44
C ASP A 343 -30.77 25.94 6.33
N THR A 344 -31.05 26.58 5.18
CA THR A 344 -30.17 26.53 4.01
C THR A 344 -28.90 27.38 4.16
N THR A 345 -28.71 28.08 5.28
CA THR A 345 -27.46 28.80 5.59
C THR A 345 -26.40 27.87 6.20
N LYS A 346 -26.76 26.62 6.51
CA LYS A 346 -25.90 25.60 7.11
C LYS A 346 -25.44 24.54 6.12
N LEU A 347 -24.60 23.62 6.58
CA LEU A 347 -24.18 22.46 5.78
C LEU A 347 -25.35 21.49 5.54
N PRO A 348 -25.39 20.79 4.40
CA PRO A 348 -24.40 20.81 3.31
C PRO A 348 -24.55 21.99 2.33
N HIS A 349 -25.58 22.85 2.47
CA HIS A 349 -25.94 23.87 1.48
C HIS A 349 -24.87 24.97 1.29
N ARG A 350 -24.40 25.59 2.38
CA ARG A 350 -23.50 26.76 2.36
C ARG A 350 -22.16 26.57 1.63
N ALA A 351 -21.73 25.33 1.42
CA ALA A 351 -20.43 25.01 0.82
C ALA A 351 -20.51 23.76 -0.09
N LEU A 352 -21.66 23.59 -0.75
CA LEU A 352 -21.90 22.44 -1.60
C LEU A 352 -20.81 22.30 -2.67
N GLY A 353 -20.23 21.10 -2.79
CA GLY A 353 -19.16 20.80 -3.74
C GLY A 353 -17.76 21.27 -3.33
N LYS A 354 -17.60 21.96 -2.19
CA LYS A 354 -16.29 22.41 -1.68
C LYS A 354 -15.81 21.54 -0.52
N PHE A 355 -14.50 21.44 -0.38
CA PHE A 355 -13.86 20.81 0.77
C PHE A 355 -14.00 21.68 2.02
N ILE A 356 -14.37 21.06 3.13
CA ILE A 356 -14.54 21.69 4.44
C ILE A 356 -13.66 20.96 5.44
N THR A 357 -12.96 21.68 6.31
CA THR A 357 -12.01 21.09 7.28
C THR A 357 -12.31 21.49 8.71
N ALA A 358 -11.99 20.58 9.63
CA ALA A 358 -11.97 20.80 11.07
C ALA A 358 -10.52 20.92 11.62
N ALA A 359 -9.49 20.69 10.79
CA ALA A 359 -8.11 20.46 11.25
C ALA A 359 -7.16 21.65 11.03
N GLY A 360 -7.55 22.66 10.26
CA GLY A 360 -6.78 23.90 10.06
C GLY A 360 -7.09 24.57 8.71
N PRO A 361 -6.99 25.91 8.60
CA PRO A 361 -7.52 26.66 7.45
C PRO A 361 -6.68 26.52 6.16
N ARG A 362 -5.46 25.97 6.21
CA ARG A 362 -4.56 25.85 5.05
C ARG A 362 -3.86 24.50 5.02
N TRP A 363 -4.58 23.48 4.57
CA TRP A 363 -4.06 22.12 4.38
C TRP A 363 -3.61 21.84 2.94
N GLY A 364 -3.94 22.73 1.99
CA GLY A 364 -3.58 22.60 0.58
C GLY A 364 -3.35 23.95 -0.08
N GLU A 365 -2.67 23.91 -1.22
CA GLU A 365 -2.32 25.05 -2.08
C GLU A 365 -2.72 24.70 -3.51
N PHE A 366 -3.37 25.62 -4.24
CA PHE A 366 -3.60 25.43 -5.66
C PHE A 366 -2.34 25.81 -6.45
N VAL A 367 -1.94 24.96 -7.39
CA VAL A 367 -0.80 25.21 -8.29
C VAL A 367 -1.23 25.04 -9.75
N ASP A 368 -0.87 26.01 -10.60
CA ASP A 368 -1.12 25.97 -12.04
C ASP A 368 -0.26 24.91 -12.75
N SER A 369 -0.64 24.56 -13.98
CA SER A 369 0.11 23.62 -14.84
C SER A 369 1.54 24.09 -15.17
N SER A 370 1.84 25.38 -14.96
CA SER A 370 3.18 25.98 -15.09
C SER A 370 4.09 25.76 -13.88
N PHE A 371 3.57 25.32 -12.73
CA PHE A 371 4.35 25.07 -11.52
C PHE A 371 5.44 24.01 -11.75
N ARG A 372 6.60 24.14 -11.08
CA ARG A 372 7.75 23.22 -11.23
C ARG A 372 8.33 22.73 -9.90
N GLY A 373 7.77 23.15 -8.77
CA GLY A 373 8.22 22.67 -7.46
C GLY A 373 7.90 21.18 -7.26
N ASP A 374 8.65 20.53 -6.38
CA ASP A 374 8.48 19.13 -5.98
C ASP A 374 8.37 18.11 -7.13
N GLY A 375 9.07 18.37 -8.23
CA GLY A 375 9.00 17.50 -9.42
C GLY A 375 7.61 17.44 -10.07
N PHE A 376 6.79 18.47 -9.88
CA PHE A 376 5.47 18.56 -10.50
C PHE A 376 5.60 18.66 -12.01
N LEU A 377 4.83 17.81 -12.69
CA LEU A 377 4.50 17.92 -14.09
C LEU A 377 2.98 17.85 -14.17
N PRO A 378 2.30 18.74 -14.92
CA PRO A 378 0.86 18.71 -14.98
C PRO A 378 0.35 17.43 -15.66
N LEU A 379 -0.87 17.02 -15.33
CA LEU A 379 -1.52 15.89 -15.99
C LEU A 379 -1.79 16.20 -17.48
N ALA A 380 -2.17 17.45 -17.76
CA ALA A 380 -2.34 18.01 -19.09
C ALA A 380 -2.12 19.54 -19.03
N SER A 381 -1.81 20.16 -20.17
CA SER A 381 -1.73 21.63 -20.24
C SER A 381 -3.08 22.27 -19.86
N GLY A 382 -3.04 23.34 -19.07
CA GLY A 382 -4.24 24.03 -18.60
C GLY A 382 -4.91 23.37 -17.38
N LEU A 383 -4.36 22.26 -16.88
CA LEU A 383 -4.87 21.57 -15.69
C LEU A 383 -3.84 21.63 -14.55
N GLY A 384 -4.14 22.48 -13.57
CA GLY A 384 -3.47 22.57 -12.29
C GLY A 384 -3.84 21.44 -11.33
N ALA A 385 -3.44 21.61 -10.07
CA ALA A 385 -3.66 20.63 -9.01
C ALA A 385 -3.72 21.29 -7.64
N ILE A 386 -4.35 20.61 -6.68
CA ILE A 386 -4.15 20.92 -5.26
C ILE A 386 -2.92 20.16 -4.76
N ARG A 387 -1.92 20.93 -4.31
CA ARG A 387 -0.70 20.49 -3.67
C ARG A 387 -0.93 20.38 -2.16
N MET A 388 -0.57 19.23 -1.58
CA MET A 388 -0.65 18.95 -0.14
C MET A 388 0.72 18.54 0.37
N VAL A 389 1.17 19.19 1.43
CA VAL A 389 2.47 18.93 2.05
C VAL A 389 2.27 18.33 3.42
N MET A 390 2.78 17.12 3.61
CA MET A 390 2.97 16.55 4.94
C MET A 390 4.36 16.93 5.41
N LYS A 391 4.42 17.90 6.33
CA LYS A 391 5.66 18.42 6.87
C LYS A 391 6.30 17.41 7.81
N LEU A 392 7.62 17.44 7.87
CA LEU A 392 8.39 16.69 8.87
C LEU A 392 7.94 17.10 10.28
N ALA A 393 7.61 16.12 11.11
CA ALA A 393 7.26 16.41 12.49
C ALA A 393 8.51 16.84 13.28
N PRO A 394 8.40 17.80 14.21
CA PRO A 394 9.51 18.16 15.09
C PRO A 394 10.04 16.96 15.91
N GLY A 395 9.15 16.01 16.23
CA GLY A 395 9.41 14.91 17.14
C GLY A 395 10.09 13.66 16.56
N ALA A 396 10.18 13.45 15.24
CA ALA A 396 10.74 12.21 14.69
C ALA A 396 12.03 12.47 13.89
N ARG A 397 13.12 12.84 14.60
CA ARG A 397 14.39 13.26 13.97
C ARG A 397 15.61 12.44 14.37
N CYS A 398 15.56 11.76 15.51
CA CYS A 398 16.64 10.90 16.00
C CYS A 398 16.07 9.58 16.57
N ASP A 399 16.88 8.52 16.57
CA ASP A 399 16.54 7.31 17.33
C ASP A 399 16.49 7.63 18.84
N GLY A 400 15.59 6.98 19.58
CA GLY A 400 15.38 7.18 21.02
C GLY A 400 14.49 8.39 21.37
N GLN A 401 14.01 9.14 20.39
CA GLN A 401 13.15 10.30 20.64
C GLN A 401 11.73 9.88 21.07
N VAL A 402 11.12 10.68 21.95
CA VAL A 402 9.71 10.51 22.36
C VAL A 402 8.81 11.33 21.43
N VAL A 403 7.87 10.67 20.74
CA VAL A 403 7.07 11.28 19.65
C VAL A 403 5.57 11.40 19.93
N GLY A 404 5.12 10.90 21.07
CA GLY A 404 3.69 10.89 21.41
C GLY A 404 2.90 9.80 20.68
N TYR A 405 1.59 9.78 20.93
CA TYR A 405 0.61 8.95 20.22
C TYR A 405 -0.10 9.76 19.13
N SER A 406 0.66 10.34 18.21
CA SER A 406 0.12 11.14 17.12
C SER A 406 0.76 10.77 15.79
N GLY A 407 -0.02 10.89 14.70
CA GLY A 407 0.52 10.84 13.35
C GLY A 407 0.82 12.24 12.79
N SER A 408 1.25 12.31 11.54
CA SER A 408 1.51 13.59 10.86
C SER A 408 0.45 13.87 9.81
N LEU A 409 -0.19 15.03 9.93
CA LEU A 409 -1.26 15.47 9.04
C LEU A 409 -0.71 16.28 7.87
N GLY A 410 -1.01 15.84 6.65
CA GLY A 410 -0.86 16.65 5.44
C GLY A 410 -2.17 17.30 5.02
N ALA A 411 -3.26 16.52 4.97
CA ALA A 411 -4.59 17.02 4.63
C ALA A 411 -5.72 16.23 5.31
N ASN A 412 -6.79 16.93 5.66
CA ASN A 412 -8.02 16.35 6.19
C ASN A 412 -9.20 17.28 5.92
N ALA A 413 -10.06 16.90 4.97
CA ALA A 413 -11.23 17.69 4.60
C ALA A 413 -12.36 16.79 4.09
N SER A 414 -13.57 17.33 4.00
CA SER A 414 -14.73 16.60 3.48
C SER A 414 -15.55 17.44 2.51
N ILE A 415 -16.11 16.79 1.49
CA ILE A 415 -17.20 17.33 0.65
C ILE A 415 -18.46 16.60 1.07
N PHE A 416 -19.52 17.32 1.42
CA PHE A 416 -20.79 16.69 1.82
C PHE A 416 -21.72 16.49 0.64
N MET A 417 -22.50 15.41 0.68
CA MET A 417 -23.57 15.17 -0.27
C MET A 417 -24.63 16.27 -0.15
N PRO A 418 -25.33 16.63 -1.24
CA PRO A 418 -26.49 17.51 -1.15
C PRO A 418 -27.57 16.87 -0.26
N GLU A 419 -28.41 17.70 0.37
CA GLU A 419 -29.40 17.27 1.36
C GLU A 419 -30.23 16.03 0.94
N PRO A 420 -30.77 15.93 -0.30
CA PRO A 420 -31.59 14.79 -0.69
C PRO A 420 -30.81 13.46 -0.71
N LEU A 421 -29.48 13.52 -0.86
CA LEU A 421 -28.59 12.37 -0.98
C LEU A 421 -27.84 12.05 0.33
N PHE A 422 -27.74 13.02 1.24
CA PHE A 422 -26.96 12.91 2.47
C PHE A 422 -27.44 11.75 3.34
N GLY A 423 -26.60 10.73 3.52
CA GLY A 423 -26.96 9.54 4.29
C GLY A 423 -27.90 8.55 3.58
N ARG A 424 -28.17 8.73 2.27
CA ARG A 424 -29.05 7.86 1.48
C ARG A 424 -28.36 7.12 0.34
N VAL A 425 -27.29 7.68 -0.23
CA VAL A 425 -26.56 7.04 -1.32
C VAL A 425 -25.92 5.74 -0.82
N ASP A 426 -26.23 4.63 -1.48
CA ASP A 426 -25.69 3.30 -1.15
C ASP A 426 -24.62 2.83 -2.12
N ARG A 427 -24.56 3.39 -3.33
CA ARG A 427 -23.53 3.08 -4.32
C ARG A 427 -22.92 4.35 -4.87
N ILE A 428 -21.59 4.45 -4.81
CA ILE A 428 -20.86 5.63 -5.30
C ILE A 428 -19.53 5.24 -5.92
N PHE A 429 -19.20 5.94 -7.00
CA PHE A 429 -17.91 5.97 -7.65
C PHE A 429 -17.23 7.30 -7.31
N VAL A 430 -15.94 7.25 -6.99
CA VAL A 430 -15.10 8.44 -6.76
C VAL A 430 -13.85 8.30 -7.59
N ARG A 431 -13.64 9.24 -8.51
CA ARG A 431 -12.45 9.34 -9.36
C ARG A 431 -11.66 10.58 -9.02
N HIS A 432 -10.35 10.44 -8.90
CA HIS A 432 -9.40 11.54 -8.82
C HIS A 432 -8.06 11.12 -9.41
N TYR A 433 -7.27 12.11 -9.84
CA TYR A 433 -5.91 11.87 -10.28
C TYR A 433 -4.97 12.16 -9.14
N VAL A 434 -3.98 11.30 -8.91
CA VAL A 434 -2.98 11.47 -7.88
C VAL A 434 -1.57 11.43 -8.46
N ARG A 435 -0.69 12.27 -7.94
CA ARG A 435 0.76 12.23 -8.15
C ARG A 435 1.46 12.39 -6.82
N LEU A 436 2.33 11.45 -6.48
CA LEU A 436 3.29 11.67 -5.40
C LEU A 436 4.41 12.58 -5.91
N GLY A 437 4.64 13.67 -5.20
CA GLY A 437 5.70 14.62 -5.49
C GLY A 437 7.08 14.10 -5.11
N LEU A 438 8.08 14.89 -5.49
CA LEU A 438 9.49 14.72 -5.20
C LEU A 438 9.93 15.93 -4.36
N PRO A 439 9.72 15.92 -3.02
CA PRO A 439 9.94 17.10 -2.19
C PRO A 439 11.34 17.70 -2.40
N GLY A 440 11.39 18.99 -2.78
CA GLY A 440 12.65 19.67 -3.11
C GLY A 440 13.43 19.06 -4.29
N GLY A 441 12.75 18.35 -5.20
CA GLY A 441 13.33 17.67 -6.36
C GLY A 441 14.07 16.36 -6.04
N LYS A 442 14.02 15.89 -4.79
CA LYS A 442 14.76 14.70 -4.35
C LYS A 442 14.08 13.42 -4.81
N PRO A 443 14.84 12.36 -5.17
CA PRO A 443 14.26 11.05 -5.46
C PRO A 443 13.40 10.54 -4.30
N TYR A 444 12.27 9.90 -4.62
CA TYR A 444 11.41 9.25 -3.63
C TYR A 444 12.03 7.91 -3.23
N LEU A 445 13.16 7.93 -2.53
CA LEU A 445 13.82 6.74 -2.01
C LEU A 445 13.74 6.72 -0.49
N ARG A 446 13.51 5.53 0.05
CA ARG A 446 13.23 5.28 1.46
C ARG A 446 14.24 4.26 1.96
N THR A 447 14.99 4.62 3.00
CA THR A 447 16.06 3.78 3.57
C THR A 447 15.81 3.49 5.05
N PRO A 448 16.23 2.34 5.60
CA PRO A 448 16.06 2.02 7.02
C PRO A 448 16.65 3.07 7.96
N SER A 449 17.71 3.78 7.51
CA SER A 449 18.33 4.86 8.27
C SER A 449 17.42 6.07 8.50
N GLN A 450 16.40 6.28 7.66
CA GLN A 450 15.40 7.34 7.84
C GLN A 450 14.17 6.84 8.62
N ARG A 451 14.06 5.53 8.89
CA ARG A 451 12.99 4.94 9.72
C ARG A 451 13.45 4.89 11.16
N TYR A 452 13.32 6.00 11.86
CA TYR A 452 13.76 6.12 13.25
C TYR A 452 13.07 5.12 14.18
N HIS A 453 13.78 4.73 15.23
CA HIS A 453 13.27 3.96 16.35
C HIS A 453 12.95 4.90 17.49
N VAL A 454 11.70 4.95 17.92
CA VAL A 454 11.17 6.02 18.78
C VAL A 454 10.38 5.43 19.95
N TYR A 455 10.11 6.25 20.95
CA TYR A 455 9.17 5.95 22.02
C TYR A 455 7.91 6.79 21.84
N ASN A 456 6.76 6.28 22.28
CA ASN A 456 5.54 7.08 22.27
C ASN A 456 5.38 7.94 23.52
N ASP A 457 6.01 7.57 24.63
CA ASP A 457 5.95 8.36 25.85
C ASP A 457 7.28 8.25 26.64
N PRO A 458 7.57 9.20 27.55
CA PRO A 458 8.86 9.27 28.25
C PRO A 458 9.10 8.18 29.30
N GLY A 459 8.04 7.49 29.73
CA GLY A 459 8.08 6.53 30.86
C GLY A 459 7.87 5.08 30.46
N ASN A 460 7.52 4.80 29.20
CA ASN A 460 7.14 3.49 28.69
C ASN A 460 8.22 2.97 27.75
N GLY A 461 8.86 1.89 28.18
CA GLY A 461 9.87 1.15 27.42
C GLY A 461 9.30 0.34 26.26
N ASN A 462 8.28 0.82 25.55
CA ASN A 462 7.73 0.20 24.36
C ASN A 462 8.21 0.95 23.10
N PRO A 463 9.44 0.67 22.65
CA PRO A 463 9.98 1.28 21.45
C PRO A 463 9.20 0.83 20.21
N LYS A 464 9.17 1.71 19.21
CA LYS A 464 8.54 1.47 17.91
C LYS A 464 9.45 1.91 16.79
N ARG A 465 9.21 1.38 15.59
CA ARG A 465 9.75 1.96 14.36
C ARG A 465 8.72 2.97 13.84
N VAL A 466 9.18 4.06 13.23
CA VAL A 466 8.26 4.97 12.55
C VAL A 466 7.44 4.21 11.50
N ASP A 467 6.13 4.37 11.59
CA ASP A 467 5.13 3.75 10.73
C ASP A 467 5.12 4.46 9.38
N TRP A 468 6.01 4.10 8.46
CA TRP A 468 5.96 4.56 7.05
C TRP A 468 4.75 3.98 6.30
N ALA A 469 3.57 4.33 6.78
CA ALA A 469 2.27 3.94 6.34
C ALA A 469 1.25 4.98 6.80
N GLY A 470 0.04 4.97 6.24
CA GLY A 470 -0.96 5.93 6.65
C GLY A 470 -2.21 5.87 5.80
N LYS A 471 -2.92 7.01 5.73
CA LYS A 471 -4.18 7.15 5.02
C LYS A 471 -4.05 8.18 3.90
N TRP A 472 -4.71 7.93 2.78
CA TRP A 472 -4.68 8.83 1.63
C TRP A 472 -5.98 8.82 0.81
N GLY A 473 -6.04 9.71 -0.18
CA GLY A 473 -7.07 9.73 -1.21
C GLY A 473 -8.40 10.37 -0.77
N ILE A 474 -9.35 10.36 -1.70
CA ILE A 474 -10.71 10.90 -1.53
C ILE A 474 -11.70 9.74 -1.61
N THR A 475 -12.46 9.49 -0.55
CA THR A 475 -13.29 8.27 -0.42
C THR A 475 -14.56 8.52 0.38
N PRO A 476 -15.65 7.78 0.17
CA PRO A 476 -16.90 8.02 0.88
C PRO A 476 -16.81 7.71 2.38
N ASN A 477 -17.61 8.41 3.17
CA ASN A 477 -17.80 8.14 4.59
C ASN A 477 -19.25 8.37 5.04
N HIS A 478 -19.55 7.83 6.21
CA HIS A 478 -20.60 8.26 7.14
C HIS A 478 -20.03 8.27 8.56
N THR A 479 -19.06 9.13 8.82
CA THR A 479 -18.49 9.24 10.18
C THR A 479 -19.39 10.02 11.12
N THR A 480 -19.41 9.62 12.38
CA THR A 480 -20.32 10.16 13.40
C THR A 480 -19.57 10.31 14.72
N THR A 481 -20.16 10.98 15.71
CA THR A 481 -19.62 11.01 17.07
C THR A 481 -19.56 9.61 17.72
N TYR A 482 -20.34 8.66 17.20
CA TYR A 482 -20.46 7.32 17.76
C TYR A 482 -19.51 6.30 17.11
N GLY A 483 -18.98 6.61 15.92
CA GLY A 483 -17.97 5.80 15.28
C GLY A 483 -17.67 6.18 13.83
N GLY A 484 -16.96 5.30 13.13
CA GLY A 484 -16.45 5.56 11.79
C GLY A 484 -14.98 5.98 11.74
N GLY A 485 -14.22 5.84 12.83
CA GLY A 485 -12.78 6.08 12.88
C GLY A 485 -12.09 5.21 13.93
N SER A 486 -10.77 5.10 13.91
CA SER A 486 -9.98 4.50 15.00
C SER A 486 -10.48 3.13 15.53
N GLY A 487 -10.79 2.19 14.63
CA GLY A 487 -11.31 0.86 15.01
C GLY A 487 -12.81 0.78 15.29
N SER A 488 -13.56 1.89 15.14
CA SER A 488 -15.00 1.98 15.44
C SER A 488 -15.89 2.04 14.20
N SER A 489 -15.36 1.73 13.01
CA SER A 489 -16.17 1.71 11.78
C SER A 489 -17.03 0.45 11.72
N GLY A 490 -18.28 0.62 11.29
CA GLY A 490 -19.22 -0.48 11.13
C GLY A 490 -20.45 -0.36 12.00
N GLY A 491 -21.32 -1.37 11.88
CA GLY A 491 -22.54 -1.48 12.66
C GLY A 491 -23.49 -0.29 12.48
N GLY A 492 -24.24 0.04 13.54
CA GLY A 492 -25.13 1.20 13.60
C GLY A 492 -24.46 2.52 13.99
N ASN A 493 -23.13 2.54 14.12
CA ASN A 493 -22.40 3.68 14.65
C ASN A 493 -22.01 4.68 13.56
N GLY A 494 -21.56 4.21 12.41
CA GLY A 494 -20.93 5.04 11.37
C GLY A 494 -19.75 4.30 10.73
N TRP A 495 -19.28 4.77 9.58
CA TRP A 495 -18.22 4.11 8.82
C TRP A 495 -17.40 5.09 7.97
N GLN A 496 -16.22 4.65 7.55
CA GLN A 496 -15.36 5.37 6.60
C GLN A 496 -14.64 4.39 5.68
N LEU A 497 -14.23 4.84 4.50
CA LEU A 497 -13.50 4.00 3.54
C LEU A 497 -12.23 4.68 2.99
N ARG A 498 -11.37 5.20 3.85
CA ARG A 498 -10.08 5.78 3.47
C ARG A 498 -9.20 4.76 2.75
N LEU A 499 -8.34 5.24 1.88
CA LEU A 499 -7.27 4.41 1.32
C LEU A 499 -6.10 4.35 2.29
N ALA A 500 -5.40 3.22 2.31
CA ALA A 500 -4.16 3.01 3.02
C ALA A 500 -2.96 3.14 2.08
N TRP A 501 -1.83 3.61 2.61
CA TRP A 501 -0.55 3.59 1.92
C TRP A 501 0.56 3.04 2.83
N SER A 502 1.64 2.53 2.24
CA SER A 502 2.91 2.25 2.94
C SER A 502 4.12 2.28 2.01
N ASP A 503 5.29 2.65 2.53
CA ASP A 503 6.57 2.64 1.80
C ASP A 503 7.33 1.32 2.00
N SER A 504 8.09 0.92 0.97
CA SER A 504 9.16 -0.07 1.11
C SER A 504 10.49 0.61 1.41
N ASP A 505 11.26 0.02 2.32
CA ASP A 505 12.60 0.50 2.72
C ASP A 505 13.65 -0.61 2.66
N LEU A 506 13.44 -1.57 1.76
CA LEU A 506 14.29 -2.75 1.65
C LEU A 506 15.64 -2.46 0.99
N MET A 507 15.83 -1.31 0.34
CA MET A 507 17.09 -0.91 -0.33
C MET A 507 17.65 -1.98 -1.28
N ALA A 508 16.78 -2.72 -1.95
CA ALA A 508 17.15 -3.74 -2.91
C ALA A 508 17.20 -3.19 -4.35
N ASN A 509 16.88 -1.90 -4.55
CA ASN A 509 16.55 -1.34 -5.85
C ASN A 509 15.44 -2.16 -6.53
N GLY A 510 14.52 -2.63 -5.69
CA GLY A 510 13.50 -3.58 -6.04
C GLY A 510 12.21 -2.90 -6.51
N PRO A 511 11.29 -3.69 -7.07
CA PRO A 511 10.06 -3.18 -7.65
C PRO A 511 9.08 -2.53 -6.65
N ASN A 512 9.28 -2.65 -5.33
CA ASN A 512 8.45 -2.00 -4.31
C ASN A 512 9.00 -0.64 -3.83
N GLU A 513 10.18 -0.23 -4.30
CA GLU A 513 10.81 1.04 -3.94
C GLU A 513 10.39 2.16 -4.91
N GLY A 514 10.62 3.43 -4.55
CA GLY A 514 10.29 4.54 -5.47
C GLY A 514 8.83 5.01 -5.44
N GLY A 515 7.99 4.49 -4.54
CA GLY A 515 6.57 4.81 -4.48
C GLY A 515 5.88 4.30 -3.22
N ILE A 516 4.55 4.36 -3.22
CA ILE A 516 3.71 3.80 -2.14
C ILE A 516 2.98 2.55 -2.63
N ARG A 517 2.76 1.61 -1.71
CA ARG A 517 1.76 0.54 -1.88
C ARG A 517 0.38 1.07 -1.51
N PRO A 518 -0.60 1.11 -2.42
CA PRO A 518 -1.97 1.50 -2.11
C PRO A 518 -2.86 0.31 -1.70
N GLY A 519 -3.90 0.61 -0.92
CA GLY A 519 -4.97 -0.32 -0.57
C GLY A 519 -6.15 0.38 0.10
N PHE A 520 -7.13 -0.38 0.56
CA PHE A 520 -8.21 0.10 1.42
C PHE A 520 -7.81 0.00 2.89
N HIS A 521 -8.08 1.05 3.67
CA HIS A 521 -7.85 1.07 5.12
C HIS A 521 -9.00 0.38 5.86
N LEU A 522 -9.05 -0.95 5.77
CA LEU A 522 -10.08 -1.78 6.41
C LEU A 522 -9.85 -2.00 7.91
N TYR A 523 -8.70 -1.57 8.44
CA TYR A 523 -8.33 -1.71 9.84
C TYR A 523 -9.41 -1.19 10.81
N ASP A 524 -10.11 -0.12 10.44
CA ASP A 524 -11.10 0.49 11.32
C ASP A 524 -12.40 -0.33 11.46
N PHE A 525 -12.61 -1.34 10.61
CA PHE A 525 -13.76 -2.25 10.67
C PHE A 525 -13.44 -3.44 11.58
N GLY A 526 -13.36 -3.17 12.87
CA GLY A 526 -12.96 -4.13 13.90
C GLY A 526 -14.16 -4.68 14.70
N PRO A 527 -14.05 -4.74 16.06
CA PRO A 527 -15.03 -5.40 16.93
C PRO A 527 -16.46 -4.84 16.91
N VAL A 528 -16.68 -3.64 16.36
CA VAL A 528 -18.02 -3.04 16.23
C VAL A 528 -18.82 -3.72 15.12
N GLN A 529 -18.15 -4.44 14.22
CA GLN A 529 -18.80 -5.14 13.13
C GLN A 529 -19.60 -6.34 13.61
N PRO A 530 -20.66 -6.72 12.87
CA PRO A 530 -21.33 -7.99 13.10
C PRO A 530 -20.35 -9.17 13.05
N ARG A 531 -20.65 -10.23 13.82
CA ARG A 531 -19.80 -11.42 13.91
C ARG A 531 -19.49 -11.98 12.52
N GLY A 532 -18.20 -12.22 12.24
CA GLY A 532 -17.73 -12.71 10.94
C GLY A 532 -17.36 -11.61 9.93
N HIS A 533 -17.58 -10.34 10.27
CA HIS A 533 -17.30 -9.18 9.40
C HIS A 533 -16.25 -8.21 9.98
N ASP A 534 -15.39 -8.71 10.87
CA ASP A 534 -14.18 -8.02 11.31
C ASP A 534 -13.12 -8.11 10.22
N TYR A 535 -12.68 -6.96 9.72
CA TYR A 535 -11.68 -6.80 8.66
C TYR A 535 -10.37 -6.24 9.20
N SER A 536 -10.25 -6.00 10.51
CA SER A 536 -9.09 -5.34 11.10
C SER A 536 -7.78 -6.11 10.92
N GLY A 537 -7.86 -7.45 10.82
CA GLY A 537 -6.75 -8.37 10.59
C GLY A 537 -6.59 -8.84 9.14
N ASP A 538 -7.21 -8.16 8.17
CA ASP A 538 -7.18 -8.64 6.78
C ASP A 538 -5.77 -8.61 6.17
N THR A 539 -5.48 -9.66 5.40
CA THR A 539 -4.22 -9.83 4.67
C THR A 539 -4.11 -8.87 3.49
N GLY A 540 -2.90 -8.71 2.94
CA GLY A 540 -2.65 -7.92 1.73
C GLY A 540 -3.59 -8.25 0.55
N ALA A 541 -3.85 -9.53 0.27
CA ALA A 541 -4.78 -9.96 -0.79
C ALA A 541 -6.22 -9.47 -0.63
N LYS A 542 -6.61 -9.05 0.57
CA LYS A 542 -7.99 -8.64 0.91
C LYS A 542 -8.15 -7.12 1.02
N ALA A 543 -7.06 -6.37 0.90
CA ALA A 543 -7.07 -4.92 1.08
C ALA A 543 -6.19 -4.14 0.08
N MET A 544 -5.16 -4.74 -0.52
CA MET A 544 -4.17 -4.04 -1.35
C MET A 544 -4.50 -4.14 -2.84
N PHE A 545 -4.18 -3.09 -3.60
CA PHE A 545 -4.56 -3.02 -5.02
C PHE A 545 -3.78 -3.97 -5.93
N GLY A 546 -2.66 -4.57 -5.48
CA GLY A 546 -1.93 -5.55 -6.30
C GLY A 546 -2.64 -6.89 -6.49
N GLN A 547 -3.82 -7.07 -5.89
CA GLN A 547 -4.61 -8.31 -5.86
C GLN A 547 -4.82 -8.91 -7.26
N LEU A 548 -5.14 -8.10 -8.26
CA LEU A 548 -5.38 -8.58 -9.63
C LEU A 548 -4.12 -8.42 -10.48
N GLY A 549 -3.22 -9.39 -10.40
CA GLY A 549 -2.06 -9.50 -11.30
C GLY A 549 -1.01 -8.39 -11.15
N GLY A 550 -0.86 -7.84 -9.94
CA GLY A 550 0.19 -6.88 -9.58
C GLY A 550 0.02 -5.45 -10.12
N LEU A 551 -0.94 -5.20 -11.02
CA LEU A 551 -1.22 -3.85 -11.52
C LEU A 551 -1.77 -2.99 -10.38
N GLY A 552 -1.25 -1.77 -10.23
CA GLY A 552 -1.63 -0.88 -9.13
C GLY A 552 -1.06 -1.26 -7.77
N GLY A 553 -0.25 -2.34 -7.68
CA GLY A 553 0.38 -2.76 -6.42
C GLY A 553 1.36 -1.74 -5.83
N ILE A 554 1.91 -0.85 -6.68
CA ILE A 554 2.72 0.32 -6.29
C ILE A 554 2.31 1.50 -7.17
N LEU A 555 2.17 2.68 -6.57
CA LEU A 555 2.09 3.97 -7.27
C LEU A 555 3.44 4.66 -7.13
N TYR A 556 4.25 4.60 -8.19
CA TYR A 556 5.58 5.22 -8.21
C TYR A 556 5.48 6.74 -8.22
N ALA A 557 6.39 7.39 -7.49
CA ALA A 557 6.45 8.84 -7.42
C ALA A 557 6.84 9.47 -8.75
N GLY A 558 6.46 10.74 -8.92
CA GLY A 558 6.72 11.45 -10.17
C GLY A 558 5.85 10.98 -11.34
N GLN A 559 4.75 10.27 -11.10
CA GLN A 559 3.79 9.84 -12.13
C GLN A 559 2.36 10.16 -11.71
N TRP A 560 1.47 10.36 -12.71
CA TRP A 560 0.04 10.52 -12.49
C TRP A 560 -0.69 9.20 -12.67
N TYR A 561 -1.64 8.92 -11.78
CA TYR A 561 -2.55 7.79 -11.86
C TYR A 561 -3.99 8.28 -11.76
N CYS A 562 -4.86 7.83 -12.65
CA CYS A 562 -6.30 7.90 -12.42
C CYS A 562 -6.65 6.84 -11.38
N VAL A 563 -7.09 7.26 -10.20
CA VAL A 563 -7.51 6.36 -9.12
C VAL A 563 -9.01 6.48 -8.97
N GLU A 564 -9.68 5.34 -9.07
CA GLU A 564 -11.13 5.24 -8.93
C GLU A 564 -11.47 4.21 -7.87
N THR A 565 -12.45 4.52 -7.04
CA THR A 565 -13.02 3.58 -6.08
C THR A 565 -14.52 3.47 -6.32
N GLU A 566 -15.04 2.25 -6.17
CA GLU A 566 -16.48 2.00 -6.03
C GLU A 566 -16.72 1.45 -4.64
N LEU A 567 -17.70 2.05 -3.97
CA LEU A 567 -18.32 1.47 -2.79
C LEU A 567 -19.78 1.21 -3.10
N LYS A 568 -20.20 -0.04 -2.97
CA LYS A 568 -21.59 -0.41 -2.77
C LYS A 568 -21.74 -0.84 -1.32
N LEU A 569 -22.45 -0.03 -0.54
CA LEU A 569 -22.84 -0.36 0.82
C LEU A 569 -23.74 -1.58 0.80
N ASN A 570 -23.67 -2.34 1.89
CA ASN A 570 -24.56 -3.45 2.10
C ASN A 570 -25.99 -2.97 2.42
N THR A 571 -26.96 -3.85 2.21
CA THR A 571 -28.35 -3.65 2.60
C THR A 571 -28.44 -3.61 4.12
N ALA A 572 -29.04 -2.54 4.66
CA ALA A 572 -29.38 -2.38 6.07
C ALA A 572 -30.91 -2.47 6.23
N MET A 573 -31.38 -3.20 7.24
CA MET A 573 -32.80 -3.54 7.39
C MET A 573 -33.25 -3.48 8.85
N ASP A 574 -34.52 -3.19 9.11
CA ASP A 574 -35.03 -3.09 10.50
C ASP A 574 -35.25 -4.47 11.15
N ALA A 575 -35.46 -5.51 10.34
CA ALA A 575 -35.57 -6.89 10.82
C ALA A 575 -34.20 -7.48 11.17
N ALA A 576 -34.17 -8.40 12.14
CA ALA A 576 -32.95 -9.13 12.49
C ALA A 576 -32.39 -9.92 11.27
N PRO A 577 -31.07 -9.99 11.07
CA PRO A 577 -29.99 -9.49 11.95
C PRO A 577 -29.64 -8.00 11.76
N GLY A 578 -30.41 -7.23 11.01
CA GLY A 578 -30.19 -5.79 10.80
C GLY A 578 -29.35 -5.43 9.57
N TYR A 579 -28.90 -6.44 8.81
CA TYR A 579 -28.08 -6.28 7.60
C TYR A 579 -28.13 -7.54 6.71
N LEU A 580 -27.77 -7.38 5.43
CA LEU A 580 -27.34 -8.47 4.54
C LEU A 580 -25.87 -8.27 4.16
N PRO A 581 -25.07 -9.33 3.94
CA PRO A 581 -23.68 -9.22 3.50
C PRO A 581 -23.58 -9.17 1.97
N ASP A 582 -24.05 -8.08 1.36
CA ASP A 582 -24.11 -7.88 -0.09
C ASP A 582 -23.38 -6.61 -0.58
N GLY A 583 -22.56 -6.02 0.30
CA GLY A 583 -21.71 -4.87 -0.01
C GLY A 583 -20.51 -5.25 -0.87
N GLU A 584 -20.01 -4.28 -1.63
CA GLU A 584 -18.94 -4.47 -2.60
C GLU A 584 -17.96 -3.30 -2.56
N LEU A 585 -16.69 -3.62 -2.82
CA LEU A 585 -15.58 -2.70 -2.79
C LEU A 585 -14.68 -2.97 -3.99
N ARG A 586 -14.47 -1.96 -4.84
CA ARG A 586 -13.59 -2.08 -6.01
C ARG A 586 -12.69 -0.88 -6.17
N ALA A 587 -11.54 -1.10 -6.81
CA ALA A 587 -10.67 -0.01 -7.25
C ALA A 587 -10.18 -0.22 -8.68
N TRP A 588 -9.96 0.90 -9.38
CA TRP A 588 -9.33 0.95 -10.69
C TRP A 588 -8.12 1.87 -10.64
N VAL A 589 -7.09 1.50 -11.40
CA VAL A 589 -5.96 2.35 -11.74
C VAL A 589 -5.92 2.50 -13.25
N ASP A 590 -5.98 3.73 -13.75
CA ASP A 590 -5.98 4.05 -15.17
C ASP A 590 -7.06 3.28 -15.95
N GLY A 591 -8.25 3.17 -15.35
CA GLY A 591 -9.43 2.49 -15.91
C GLY A 591 -9.38 0.96 -15.86
N ARG A 592 -8.34 0.35 -15.31
CA ARG A 592 -8.23 -1.12 -15.16
C ARG A 592 -8.58 -1.54 -13.75
N LEU A 593 -9.44 -2.55 -13.62
CA LEU A 593 -9.81 -3.11 -12.31
C LEU A 593 -8.57 -3.76 -11.67
N VAL A 594 -8.21 -3.32 -10.46
CA VAL A 594 -7.04 -3.79 -9.71
C VAL A 594 -7.41 -4.51 -8.43
N PHE A 595 -8.60 -4.22 -7.88
CA PHE A 595 -9.08 -4.79 -6.63
C PHE A 595 -10.58 -5.02 -6.70
N GLU A 596 -11.02 -6.16 -6.17
CA GLU A 596 -12.43 -6.45 -5.93
C GLU A 596 -12.61 -7.25 -4.63
N ARG A 597 -13.63 -6.86 -3.88
CA ARG A 597 -14.17 -7.64 -2.78
C ARG A 597 -15.67 -7.47 -2.71
N VAL A 598 -16.37 -8.60 -2.58
CA VAL A 598 -17.83 -8.67 -2.49
C VAL A 598 -18.24 -9.35 -1.18
N GLY A 599 -19.53 -9.30 -0.86
CA GLY A 599 -20.07 -9.91 0.35
C GLY A 599 -19.70 -9.17 1.64
N MET A 600 -19.40 -7.87 1.52
CA MET A 600 -18.98 -7.04 2.64
C MET A 600 -20.18 -6.49 3.41
N VAL A 601 -19.94 -6.17 4.68
CA VAL A 601 -20.84 -5.45 5.58
C VAL A 601 -20.11 -4.21 6.06
N PHE A 602 -20.73 -3.04 5.93
CA PHE A 602 -20.19 -1.73 6.34
C PHE A 602 -21.10 -1.02 7.34
N ARG A 603 -22.40 -1.39 7.37
CA ARG A 603 -23.44 -0.79 8.22
C ARG A 603 -24.47 -1.83 8.63
N SER A 604 -25.12 -1.59 9.77
CA SER A 604 -26.26 -2.38 10.23
C SER A 604 -27.22 -1.51 11.04
N LYS A 605 -28.43 -2.02 11.27
CA LYS A 605 -29.39 -1.44 12.23
C LYS A 605 -29.42 -2.23 13.55
N PRO A 606 -29.95 -1.64 14.65
CA PRO A 606 -30.43 -0.27 14.78
C PRO A 606 -29.31 0.78 14.75
N LEU A 607 -29.65 2.02 14.42
CA LEU A 607 -28.71 3.15 14.50
C LEU A 607 -28.41 3.51 15.95
N LYS A 608 -27.21 4.01 16.22
CA LYS A 608 -26.81 4.47 17.56
C LYS A 608 -27.13 5.95 17.77
N GLY A 609 -27.53 6.30 19.00
CA GLY A 609 -27.80 7.68 19.40
C GLY A 609 -29.29 8.01 19.46
N ASP A 610 -29.61 9.09 20.18
CA ASP A 610 -30.98 9.54 20.42
C ASP A 610 -31.39 10.64 19.41
N LEU A 611 -32.69 10.76 19.15
CA LEU A 611 -33.29 11.86 18.39
C LEU A 611 -34.21 12.69 19.31
N PRO A 612 -34.17 14.04 19.24
CA PRO A 612 -33.29 14.87 18.40
C PRO A 612 -31.82 14.83 18.88
N PRO A 613 -30.84 15.03 17.99
CA PRO A 613 -29.45 14.95 18.38
C PRO A 613 -29.00 16.10 19.27
N LYS A 614 -28.02 15.81 20.14
CA LYS A 614 -27.33 16.87 20.87
C LYS A 614 -26.57 17.77 19.87
N PRO A 615 -26.63 19.11 19.98
CA PRO A 615 -25.98 20.03 19.05
C PRO A 615 -24.45 19.88 18.90
N SER A 616 -23.80 19.26 19.89
CA SER A 616 -22.36 18.97 19.90
C SER A 616 -21.98 17.65 19.24
N GLU A 617 -22.97 16.80 18.94
CA GLU A 617 -22.78 15.47 18.39
C GLU A 617 -23.26 15.41 16.94
N MET A 618 -22.67 14.51 16.16
CA MET A 618 -23.10 14.11 14.84
C MET A 618 -23.64 12.68 14.95
N PRO A 619 -24.96 12.45 14.98
CA PRO A 619 -25.50 11.10 15.00
C PRO A 619 -25.43 10.44 13.62
N PRO A 620 -25.43 9.10 13.54
CA PRO A 620 -25.82 8.41 12.32
C PRO A 620 -27.26 8.78 11.94
N LEU A 621 -27.57 8.78 10.64
CA LEU A 621 -28.92 9.10 10.17
C LEU A 621 -29.33 8.27 8.95
N ARG A 622 -30.64 8.23 8.71
CA ARG A 622 -31.29 7.59 7.54
C ARG A 622 -30.83 6.14 7.40
N GLU A 623 -30.39 5.72 6.21
CA GLU A 623 -29.92 4.36 5.99
C GLU A 623 -28.41 4.18 6.26
N LEU A 624 -27.74 5.12 6.95
CA LEU A 624 -26.26 5.12 7.04
C LEU A 624 -25.59 5.14 5.65
N GLY A 625 -26.24 5.75 4.65
CA GLY A 625 -25.67 5.95 3.30
C GLY A 625 -24.51 6.95 3.30
N VAL A 626 -23.93 7.25 2.15
CA VAL A 626 -22.82 8.21 2.05
C VAL A 626 -23.27 9.58 2.54
N ARG A 627 -22.59 10.15 3.53
CA ARG A 627 -22.82 11.53 3.99
C ARG A 627 -21.89 12.51 3.26
N GLY A 628 -20.70 12.06 2.91
CA GLY A 628 -19.71 12.88 2.23
C GLY A 628 -18.51 12.07 1.76
N LEU A 629 -17.60 12.75 1.07
CA LEU A 629 -16.30 12.26 0.68
C LEU A 629 -15.24 12.82 1.63
N TRP A 630 -14.40 11.94 2.17
CA TRP A 630 -13.27 12.27 3.02
C TRP A 630 -11.99 12.29 2.19
N LEU A 631 -11.36 13.47 2.09
CA LEU A 631 -9.96 13.60 1.71
C LEU A 631 -9.09 13.40 2.93
N ASN A 632 -8.14 12.47 2.84
CA ASN A 632 -7.12 12.28 3.85
C ASN A 632 -5.74 12.27 3.18
N TRP A 633 -4.74 12.87 3.83
CA TRP A 633 -3.32 12.64 3.55
C TRP A 633 -2.61 12.67 4.90
N PHE A 634 -2.30 11.50 5.44
CA PHE A 634 -1.89 11.34 6.83
C PHE A 634 -0.89 10.20 6.96
N HIS A 635 0.13 10.39 7.79
CA HIS A 635 1.08 9.39 8.19
C HIS A 635 0.75 8.84 9.57
N GLY A 636 0.89 7.52 9.70
CA GLY A 636 0.88 6.82 10.97
C GLY A 636 -0.51 6.80 11.60
N GLY A 637 -0.52 7.12 12.89
CA GLY A 637 -1.61 6.86 13.83
C GLY A 637 -1.07 6.48 15.22
N VAL A 638 0.20 6.10 15.31
CA VAL A 638 0.92 5.97 16.59
C VAL A 638 2.35 6.53 16.57
N THR A 639 2.91 6.86 15.41
CA THR A 639 4.18 7.60 15.29
C THR A 639 4.07 8.76 14.30
N GLN A 640 4.93 9.76 14.46
CA GLN A 640 5.04 10.91 13.56
C GLN A 640 5.99 10.63 12.38
N ASP A 641 5.78 11.35 11.27
CA ASP A 641 6.56 11.18 10.05
C ASP A 641 8.00 11.67 10.20
N SER A 642 8.93 10.87 9.66
CA SER A 642 10.37 11.13 9.69
C SER A 642 10.91 11.69 8.38
N VAL A 643 10.04 11.90 7.38
CA VAL A 643 10.39 12.44 6.07
C VAL A 643 9.30 13.39 5.59
N GLU A 644 9.67 14.42 4.84
CA GLU A 644 8.69 15.27 4.17
C GLU A 644 8.04 14.53 2.99
N ARG A 645 6.75 14.81 2.74
CA ARG A 645 6.00 14.21 1.64
C ARG A 645 5.10 15.24 0.97
N VAL A 646 4.98 15.12 -0.34
CA VAL A 646 4.12 15.96 -1.17
C VAL A 646 3.19 15.08 -1.99
N MET A 647 1.91 15.43 -2.03
CA MET A 647 0.92 14.81 -2.90
C MET A 647 0.20 15.89 -3.68
N PHE A 648 -0.05 15.64 -4.96
CA PHE A 648 -0.89 16.45 -5.81
C PHE A 648 -2.14 15.67 -6.18
N PHE A 649 -3.29 16.34 -6.23
CA PHE A 649 -4.47 15.77 -6.85
C PHE A 649 -5.16 16.74 -7.81
N THR A 650 -5.85 16.18 -8.80
CA THR A 650 -6.66 16.94 -9.77
C THR A 650 -7.83 16.10 -10.30
N GLY A 651 -8.72 16.71 -11.09
CA GLY A 651 -9.83 16.04 -11.77
C GLY A 651 -10.70 15.17 -10.87
N LEU A 652 -11.23 15.74 -9.77
CA LEU A 652 -12.16 15.03 -8.89
C LEU A 652 -13.54 14.96 -9.54
N ALA A 653 -14.13 13.76 -9.60
CA ALA A 653 -15.53 13.56 -9.96
C ALA A 653 -16.11 12.39 -9.17
N TYR A 654 -17.39 12.48 -8.80
CA TYR A 654 -18.07 11.44 -8.04
C TYR A 654 -19.54 11.34 -8.40
N GLY A 655 -20.08 10.13 -8.33
CA GLY A 655 -21.43 9.85 -8.82
C GLY A 655 -21.87 8.41 -8.62
N THR A 656 -23.06 8.07 -9.10
CA THR A 656 -23.66 6.72 -9.00
C THR A 656 -23.36 5.85 -10.23
N GLN A 657 -22.69 6.41 -11.23
CA GLN A 657 -22.19 5.70 -12.41
C GLN A 657 -20.67 5.69 -12.46
N TYR A 658 -20.12 4.68 -13.13
CA TYR A 658 -18.68 4.59 -13.33
C TYR A 658 -18.17 5.80 -14.13
N ILE A 659 -17.17 6.50 -13.57
CA ILE A 659 -16.67 7.77 -14.12
C ILE A 659 -15.67 7.52 -15.24
N GLY A 660 -14.68 6.67 -15.00
CA GLY A 660 -13.59 6.37 -15.92
C GLY A 660 -12.53 7.47 -16.02
N PRO A 661 -11.43 7.17 -16.73
CA PRO A 661 -10.40 8.16 -17.04
C PRO A 661 -10.95 9.34 -17.86
N MET A 662 -10.52 10.55 -17.49
CA MET A 662 -10.69 11.79 -18.24
C MET A 662 -9.99 11.71 -19.61
N ARG A 663 -10.63 12.29 -20.62
CA ARG A 663 -10.02 12.57 -21.93
C ARG A 663 -9.03 13.74 -21.80
N LEU A 664 -7.74 13.52 -22.07
CA LEU A 664 -6.69 14.54 -21.89
C LEU A 664 -6.39 15.37 -23.14
N SER A 665 -6.73 14.88 -24.32
CA SER A 665 -6.62 15.58 -25.61
C SER A 665 -7.92 15.46 -26.40
N ALA A 666 -8.13 16.38 -27.36
CA ALA A 666 -9.25 16.32 -28.29
C ALA A 666 -9.28 15.00 -29.07
#